data_AF-A0A9X0CWU7-F1
#
_entry.id   AF-A0A9X0CWU7-F1
#
_cell.length_a   1.000
_cell.length_b   1.000
_cell.length_c   1.000
_cell.angle_alpha   90.00
_cell.angle_beta   90.00
_cell.angle_gamma   90.00
#
_symmetry.space_group_name_H-M   'P 1'
#
loop_
_entity.id
_entity.type
_entity.pdbx_description
1 polymer ?
#
loop_
_entity_poly.entity_id
_entity_poly.type
_entity_poly.pdbx_seq_one_letter_code
_entity_poly.pdbx_strand_id
1 'polypeptide(L)'
;MASKNMASKNSDVKQVYEDLREQLSKLSRTLKSLETKALKQTFSSNEIASKGRKTSSVKVKTGRGSNEVLSLTNNVPDGLAKLERALETLRETQKLGNTKESKIQGAAVGRRRKSKRCINFEKIESDITNYKSVVSDISAQAEPVNQVTRFGNTSLQEGRIPRNKEEKTRQELAAVTTRWNVLCGDVLETCSSIEAFVLEMQMEYSKLNLWLNNSDVADSWLMEYESHADDPETLGTTIRVVRLQLHENQRVLDNFRKSKTRLHDMNDAAVELMKSGRLDEEDANELERVINVLVAKWESIDNRLNASRDRIYAEINRLRKRMAKHRHSILRRFSSRRNSSFRRKRSMRQKREMQQKKEADSKNSNVVDVSVTEVVTSSTSMDLNASLEPVRVVMTTDKESEEDKLRLERQKTAFQDFDLSLASCEKCVHDLDQESLQKFSAVGSTGSELKKQLDDLMRFEADLQKSRSEYQSEVDKFEKAKDEGMFNDKDCEILQKRVKNLENSWDELWEEHIANKDRIIKATMELNDKSMQEMNEDFDKIETQINTPEKYDDERLSLDENILKQKRLMEDLDTYDAPIHQVNVTANNLLQRSLMDKQTFENVHKETGALMERQKRLKTICRENGDRLSRELVEFNQRRTESPRDVEEQTIQISDDYEMLAQSLDDFITDDISDEGFAELDSSKSFFRNEDERF
;
A
#
# COMPACT_ATOMS: atom_id res chain seq x y z
N MET A 1 49.47 7.95 -75.07
CA MET A 1 48.58 7.05 -74.31
C MET A 1 48.03 7.64 -73.01
N ALA A 2 48.55 8.76 -72.48
CA ALA A 2 48.05 9.37 -71.24
C ALA A 2 46.63 10.01 -71.33
N SER A 3 46.23 10.59 -72.48
CA SER A 3 44.92 11.27 -72.59
C SER A 3 43.71 10.32 -72.69
N LYS A 4 43.88 9.06 -73.12
CA LYS A 4 42.77 8.08 -73.17
C LYS A 4 42.42 7.53 -71.77
N ASN A 5 43.40 7.40 -70.88
CA ASN A 5 43.17 6.94 -69.50
C ASN A 5 42.54 8.01 -68.59
N MET A 6 42.76 9.31 -68.85
CA MET A 6 42.09 10.38 -68.09
C MET A 6 40.61 10.55 -68.48
N ALA A 7 40.26 10.33 -69.76
CA ALA A 7 38.88 10.43 -70.23
C ALA A 7 37.99 9.31 -69.67
N SER A 8 38.51 8.09 -69.57
CA SER A 8 37.82 6.94 -68.97
C SER A 8 37.59 7.11 -67.46
N LYS A 9 38.60 7.56 -66.70
CA LYS A 9 38.44 7.87 -65.25
C LYS A 9 37.43 8.99 -64.97
N ASN A 10 37.39 10.02 -65.81
CA ASN A 10 36.42 11.13 -65.64
C ASN A 10 34.98 10.73 -65.99
N SER A 11 34.79 9.74 -66.87
CA SER A 11 33.46 9.18 -67.17
C SER A 11 32.92 8.38 -65.98
N ASP A 12 33.78 7.59 -65.34
CA ASP A 12 33.44 6.72 -64.21
C ASP A 12 33.06 7.53 -62.95
N VAL A 13 33.82 8.59 -62.65
CA VAL A 13 33.56 9.52 -61.54
C VAL A 13 32.24 10.29 -61.72
N LYS A 14 31.86 10.62 -62.96
CA LYS A 14 30.58 11.27 -63.24
C LYS A 14 29.40 10.33 -63.06
N GLN A 15 29.55 9.08 -63.47
CA GLN A 15 28.48 8.07 -63.33
C GLN A 15 28.21 7.76 -61.85
N VAL A 16 29.26 7.53 -61.06
CA VAL A 16 29.15 7.28 -59.60
C VAL A 16 28.44 8.43 -58.87
N TYR A 17 28.73 9.68 -59.25
CA TYR A 17 28.08 10.85 -58.67
C TYR A 17 26.59 10.98 -59.05
N GLU A 18 26.22 10.77 -60.32
CA GLU A 18 24.80 10.84 -60.73
C GLU A 18 23.99 9.68 -60.12
N ASP A 19 24.56 8.47 -60.02
CA ASP A 19 23.90 7.33 -59.38
C ASP A 19 23.65 7.60 -57.88
N LEU A 20 24.65 8.11 -57.15
CA LEU A 20 24.50 8.51 -55.75
C LEU A 20 23.45 9.62 -55.58
N ARG A 21 23.45 10.59 -56.48
CA ARG A 21 22.49 11.72 -56.46
C ARG A 21 21.06 11.25 -56.71
N GLU A 22 20.85 10.32 -57.63
CA GLU A 22 19.55 9.72 -57.88
C GLU A 22 19.06 8.94 -56.65
N GLN A 23 19.93 8.13 -56.04
CA GLN A 23 19.65 7.39 -54.81
C GLN A 23 19.29 8.31 -53.65
N LEU A 24 20.06 9.38 -53.41
CA LEU A 24 19.78 10.39 -52.38
C LEU A 24 18.44 11.11 -52.62
N SER A 25 18.15 11.48 -53.86
CA SER A 25 16.87 12.11 -54.23
C SER A 25 15.68 11.18 -54.03
N LYS A 26 15.80 9.91 -54.42
CA LYS A 26 14.75 8.89 -54.21
C LYS A 26 14.50 8.68 -52.73
N LEU A 27 15.57 8.50 -51.95
CA LEU A 27 15.51 8.25 -50.52
C LEU A 27 14.93 9.45 -49.76
N SER A 28 15.32 10.68 -50.11
CA SER A 28 14.75 11.90 -49.52
C SER A 28 13.24 12.03 -49.77
N ARG A 29 12.73 11.64 -50.94
CA ARG A 29 11.28 11.60 -51.22
C ARG A 29 10.57 10.52 -50.40
N THR A 30 11.17 9.33 -50.30
CA THR A 30 10.62 8.22 -49.50
C THR A 30 10.53 8.61 -48.02
N LEU A 31 11.61 9.16 -47.44
CA LEU A 31 11.61 9.61 -46.04
C LEU A 31 10.56 10.69 -45.79
N LYS A 32 10.41 11.65 -46.71
CA LYS A 32 9.35 12.67 -46.63
C LYS A 32 7.95 12.05 -46.64
N SER A 33 7.72 11.03 -47.47
CA SER A 33 6.44 10.32 -47.49
C SER A 33 6.19 9.59 -46.17
N LEU A 34 7.21 8.95 -45.61
CA LEU A 34 7.10 8.20 -44.35
C LEU A 34 6.85 9.12 -43.16
N GLU A 35 7.53 10.27 -43.08
CA GLU A 35 7.22 11.31 -42.10
C GLU A 35 5.76 11.76 -42.18
N THR A 36 5.26 12.02 -43.38
CA THR A 36 3.85 12.41 -43.53
C THR A 36 2.88 11.30 -43.15
N LYS A 37 3.23 10.03 -43.36
CA LYS A 37 2.41 8.89 -42.90
C LYS A 37 2.44 8.78 -41.37
N ALA A 38 3.62 8.87 -40.75
CA ALA A 38 3.79 8.82 -39.31
C ALA A 38 3.08 9.98 -38.59
N LEU A 39 3.13 11.19 -39.17
CA LEU A 39 2.42 12.37 -38.65
C LEU A 39 0.90 12.31 -38.86
N LYS A 40 0.42 11.60 -39.90
CA LYS A 40 -1.03 11.44 -40.15
C LYS A 40 -1.65 10.36 -39.28
N GLN A 41 -0.93 9.27 -39.04
CA GLN A 41 -1.34 8.24 -38.11
C GLN A 41 -0.94 8.63 -36.68
N THR A 42 -1.52 9.74 -36.20
CA THR A 42 -1.50 10.03 -34.78
C THR A 42 -2.49 9.09 -34.11
N PHE A 43 -1.98 8.17 -33.30
CA PHE A 43 -2.77 7.46 -32.29
C PHE A 43 -3.69 8.47 -31.58
N SER A 44 -5.00 8.17 -31.52
CA SER A 44 -6.08 9.06 -31.06
C SER A 44 -5.60 10.08 -30.02
N SER A 45 -5.31 11.31 -30.47
CA SER A 45 -4.67 12.37 -29.65
C SER A 45 -5.49 12.79 -28.43
N ASN A 46 -6.72 12.29 -28.28
CA ASN A 46 -7.56 12.53 -27.11
C ASN A 46 -7.26 11.57 -25.93
N GLU A 47 -6.59 10.43 -26.17
CA GLU A 47 -6.40 9.37 -25.16
C GLU A 47 -5.00 9.41 -24.53
N ILE A 48 -3.97 9.79 -25.30
CA ILE A 48 -2.58 9.99 -24.84
C ILE A 48 -2.36 11.37 -24.19
N ALA A 49 -3.17 12.39 -24.53
CA ALA A 49 -2.94 13.77 -24.10
C ALA A 49 -3.31 14.10 -22.64
N SER A 50 -3.49 13.11 -21.75
CA SER A 50 -3.66 13.34 -20.31
C SER A 50 -2.33 13.68 -19.60
N LYS A 51 -1.18 13.46 -20.23
CA LYS A 51 0.11 14.03 -19.80
C LYS A 51 0.74 14.75 -20.98
N GLY A 52 0.92 16.07 -20.82
CA GLY A 52 1.26 16.99 -21.90
C GLY A 52 2.41 16.49 -22.79
N ARG A 53 2.15 16.49 -24.10
CA ARG A 53 3.21 16.48 -25.12
C ARG A 53 4.17 17.62 -24.76
N LYS A 54 5.35 17.30 -24.23
CA LYS A 54 6.51 18.15 -24.41
C LYS A 54 6.85 18.01 -25.88
N THR A 55 6.28 18.87 -26.72
CA THR A 55 6.83 19.10 -28.05
C THR A 55 8.23 19.63 -27.83
N SER A 56 9.22 18.74 -27.85
CA SER A 56 10.63 19.11 -27.94
C SER A 56 10.80 19.71 -29.34
N SER A 57 10.47 20.99 -29.48
CA SER A 57 11.02 21.78 -30.56
C SER A 57 12.51 21.88 -30.27
N VAL A 58 13.28 20.86 -30.68
CA VAL A 58 14.73 20.95 -30.73
C VAL A 58 15.03 22.03 -31.75
N LYS A 59 15.19 23.27 -31.27
CA LYS A 59 15.85 24.31 -32.01
C LYS A 59 17.25 23.79 -32.30
N VAL A 60 17.48 23.41 -33.55
CA VAL A 60 18.80 23.14 -34.09
C VAL A 60 19.65 24.38 -33.83
N LYS A 61 20.51 24.33 -32.81
CA LYS A 61 21.64 25.25 -32.70
C LYS A 61 22.50 24.97 -33.91
N THR A 62 22.53 25.91 -34.85
CA THR A 62 23.56 26.02 -35.88
C THR A 62 24.88 26.35 -35.18
N GLY A 63 25.47 25.35 -34.52
CA GLY A 63 26.80 25.37 -33.93
C GLY A 63 27.79 24.90 -34.97
N ARG A 64 28.63 25.83 -35.41
CA ARG A 64 29.70 25.64 -36.38
C ARG A 64 30.77 24.73 -35.77
N GLY A 65 31.02 23.57 -36.37
CA GLY A 65 32.25 22.79 -36.20
C GLY A 65 32.15 21.53 -35.32
N SER A 66 31.71 20.42 -35.91
CA SER A 66 32.26 19.09 -35.57
C SER A 66 32.08 18.17 -36.78
N ASN A 67 33.20 17.65 -37.30
CA ASN A 67 33.23 16.56 -38.27
C ASN A 67 32.96 15.22 -37.54
N GLU A 68 31.85 15.12 -36.82
CA GLU A 68 31.41 13.83 -36.28
C GLU A 68 30.51 13.15 -37.31
N VAL A 69 30.92 11.95 -37.72
CA VAL A 69 30.09 11.05 -38.53
C VAL A 69 28.89 10.66 -37.67
N LEU A 70 27.75 11.31 -37.87
CA LEU A 70 26.49 10.98 -37.21
C LEU A 70 26.20 9.49 -37.41
N SER A 71 26.15 8.73 -36.31
CA SER A 71 25.76 7.32 -36.34
C SER A 71 24.27 7.20 -36.70
N LEU A 72 23.95 6.22 -37.54
CA LEU A 72 22.57 5.94 -37.92
C LEU A 72 21.87 5.18 -36.80
N THR A 73 20.72 5.67 -36.35
CA THR A 73 19.87 4.93 -35.41
C THR A 73 19.23 3.72 -36.12
N ASN A 74 19.47 2.52 -35.58
CA ASN A 74 18.94 1.25 -36.10
C ASN A 74 17.86 0.62 -35.21
N ASN A 75 17.34 1.35 -34.22
CA ASN A 75 16.47 0.78 -33.17
C ASN A 75 14.99 0.68 -33.55
N VAL A 76 14.60 0.97 -34.80
CA VAL A 76 13.21 0.86 -35.27
C VAL A 76 12.57 -0.53 -35.04
N PRO A 77 13.30 -1.66 -35.14
CA PRO A 77 12.76 -2.98 -34.80
C PRO A 77 12.32 -3.12 -33.33
N ASP A 78 12.96 -2.41 -32.39
CA ASP A 78 12.52 -2.36 -30.99
C ASP A 78 11.12 -1.74 -30.87
N GLY A 79 10.86 -0.68 -31.66
CA GLY A 79 9.54 -0.06 -31.76
C GLY A 79 8.45 -1.03 -32.24
N LEU A 80 8.76 -1.93 -33.17
CA LEU A 80 7.83 -2.96 -33.63
C LEU A 80 7.52 -3.99 -32.53
N ALA A 81 8.55 -4.44 -31.82
CA ALA A 81 8.39 -5.38 -30.72
C ALA A 81 7.54 -4.77 -29.58
N LYS A 82 7.69 -3.47 -29.30
CA LYS A 82 6.84 -2.73 -28.34
C LYS A 82 5.38 -2.72 -28.75
N LEU A 83 5.08 -2.44 -30.03
CA LEU A 83 3.70 -2.44 -30.52
C LEU A 83 3.09 -3.85 -30.53
N GLU A 84 3.88 -4.89 -30.80
CA GLU A 84 3.43 -6.29 -30.67
C GLU A 84 3.08 -6.66 -29.25
N ARG A 85 3.94 -6.31 -28.29
CA ARG A 85 3.66 -6.50 -26.86
C ARG A 85 2.40 -5.74 -26.43
N ALA A 86 2.26 -4.48 -26.87
CA ALA A 86 1.06 -3.69 -26.60
C ALA A 86 -0.22 -4.34 -27.17
N LEU A 87 -0.19 -4.87 -28.39
CA LEU A 87 -1.35 -5.59 -28.95
C LEU A 87 -1.70 -6.85 -28.15
N GLU A 88 -0.69 -7.63 -27.73
CA GLU A 88 -0.93 -8.84 -26.94
C GLU A 88 -1.54 -8.49 -25.57
N THR A 89 -0.93 -7.52 -24.87
CA THR A 89 -1.44 -7.04 -23.57
C THR A 89 -2.86 -6.49 -23.68
N LEU A 90 -3.18 -5.77 -24.76
CA LEU A 90 -4.53 -5.26 -25.01
C LEU A 90 -5.55 -6.39 -25.14
N ARG A 91 -5.23 -7.44 -25.91
CA ARG A 91 -6.09 -8.62 -26.09
C ARG A 91 -6.25 -9.42 -24.81
N GLU A 92 -5.19 -9.57 -24.03
CA GLU A 92 -5.27 -10.20 -22.70
C GLU A 92 -6.20 -9.41 -21.78
N THR A 93 -6.07 -8.08 -21.77
CA THR A 93 -6.93 -7.19 -20.98
C THR A 93 -8.40 -7.31 -21.39
N GLN A 94 -8.68 -7.35 -22.69
CA GLN A 94 -10.04 -7.54 -23.20
C GLN A 94 -10.63 -8.91 -22.83
N LYS A 95 -9.83 -9.99 -22.87
CA LYS A 95 -10.28 -11.32 -22.40
C LYS A 95 -10.60 -11.33 -20.90
N LEU A 96 -9.82 -10.60 -20.10
CA LEU A 96 -10.06 -10.47 -18.66
C LEU A 96 -11.35 -9.70 -18.34
N GLY A 97 -11.69 -8.67 -19.13
CA GLY A 97 -12.97 -7.97 -19.01
C GLY A 97 -14.18 -8.87 -19.32
N ASN A 98 -14.13 -9.56 -20.47
CA ASN A 98 -15.25 -10.39 -20.96
C ASN A 98 -15.58 -11.64 -20.11
N THR A 99 -14.77 -11.99 -19.11
CA THR A 99 -14.92 -13.23 -18.34
C THR A 99 -15.55 -13.04 -16.96
N LYS A 100 -15.74 -11.79 -16.50
CA LYS A 100 -16.18 -11.52 -15.12
C LYS A 100 -17.34 -10.52 -15.07
N GLU A 101 -18.53 -11.00 -15.44
CA GLU A 101 -19.76 -10.31 -15.07
C GLU A 101 -19.96 -10.37 -13.55
N SER A 102 -20.40 -9.27 -12.95
CA SER A 102 -20.76 -9.24 -11.52
C SER A 102 -21.97 -10.14 -11.25
N LYS A 103 -21.91 -10.89 -10.15
CA LYS A 103 -23.03 -11.73 -9.68
C LYS A 103 -24.09 -10.92 -8.91
N ILE A 104 -23.84 -9.63 -8.66
CA ILE A 104 -24.67 -8.80 -7.79
C ILE A 104 -25.94 -8.37 -8.54
N GLN A 105 -27.07 -8.98 -8.18
CA GLN A 105 -28.38 -8.69 -8.75
C GLN A 105 -29.03 -7.46 -8.09
N GLY A 106 -29.56 -6.54 -8.91
CA GLY A 106 -30.28 -5.36 -8.43
C GLY A 106 -30.48 -4.30 -9.53
N ALA A 107 -31.63 -3.61 -9.49
CA ALA A 107 -31.92 -2.51 -10.39
C ALA A 107 -31.14 -1.24 -9.98
N ALA A 108 -30.47 -0.60 -10.94
CA ALA A 108 -29.76 0.65 -10.71
C ALA A 108 -30.73 1.75 -10.24
N VAL A 109 -30.51 2.31 -9.05
CA VAL A 109 -31.26 3.48 -8.58
C VAL A 109 -30.58 4.72 -9.19
N GLY A 110 -31.27 5.35 -10.14
CA GLY A 110 -30.70 6.35 -11.05
C GLY A 110 -29.98 7.51 -10.37
N ARG A 111 -28.65 7.47 -10.36
CA ARG A 111 -27.78 8.66 -10.31
C ARG A 111 -26.85 8.62 -11.52
N ARG A 112 -27.35 9.04 -12.68
CA ARG A 112 -26.49 9.22 -13.87
C ARG A 112 -25.47 10.33 -13.59
N ARG A 113 -24.20 9.98 -13.46
CA ARG A 113 -23.09 10.96 -13.42
C ARG A 113 -22.83 11.48 -14.84
N LYS A 114 -22.54 12.78 -14.97
CA LYS A 114 -22.29 13.44 -16.27
C LYS A 114 -20.84 13.21 -16.71
N SER A 115 -20.68 12.73 -17.95
CA SER A 115 -19.43 12.52 -18.70
C SER A 115 -18.45 11.51 -18.07
N LYS A 116 -18.56 10.25 -18.53
CA LYS A 116 -17.50 9.25 -18.39
C LYS A 116 -16.63 9.33 -19.65
N ARG A 117 -15.32 9.42 -19.50
CA ARG A 117 -14.43 9.07 -20.62
C ARG A 117 -14.34 7.55 -20.62
N CYS A 118 -14.62 6.93 -21.74
CA CYS A 118 -14.50 5.50 -21.90
C CYS A 118 -13.63 5.23 -23.13
N ILE A 119 -12.88 4.14 -23.09
CA ILE A 119 -12.10 3.67 -24.23
C ILE A 119 -12.94 2.75 -25.12
N ASN A 120 -12.45 2.53 -26.33
CA ASN A 120 -12.98 1.52 -27.24
C ASN A 120 -11.83 0.63 -27.70
N PHE A 121 -11.84 -0.65 -27.28
CA PHE A 121 -10.79 -1.61 -27.57
C PHE A 121 -10.57 -1.81 -29.08
N GLU A 122 -11.63 -1.92 -29.87
CA GLU A 122 -11.54 -2.15 -31.32
C GLU A 122 -10.85 -0.97 -32.01
N LYS A 123 -11.20 0.25 -31.60
CA LYS A 123 -10.58 1.47 -32.13
C LYS A 123 -9.09 1.52 -31.76
N ILE A 124 -8.75 1.23 -30.50
CA ILE A 124 -7.36 1.20 -30.03
C ILE A 124 -6.56 0.13 -30.78
N GLU A 125 -7.08 -1.09 -30.92
CA GLU A 125 -6.39 -2.17 -31.64
C GLU A 125 -6.16 -1.80 -33.11
N SER A 126 -7.15 -1.17 -33.75
CA SER A 126 -7.02 -0.65 -35.12
C SER A 126 -5.93 0.41 -35.22
N ASP A 127 -5.90 1.37 -34.28
CA ASP A 127 -4.90 2.44 -34.25
C ASP A 127 -3.47 1.89 -34.04
N ILE A 128 -3.28 0.93 -33.12
CA ILE A 128 -1.96 0.27 -32.92
C ILE A 128 -1.55 -0.49 -34.18
N THR A 129 -2.47 -1.24 -34.79
CA THR A 129 -2.20 -2.05 -35.99
C THR A 129 -1.83 -1.17 -37.19
N ASN A 130 -2.55 -0.07 -37.38
CA ASN A 130 -2.24 0.92 -38.40
C ASN A 130 -0.84 1.50 -38.18
N TYR A 131 -0.54 1.94 -36.95
CA TYR A 131 0.76 2.54 -36.63
C TYR A 131 1.90 1.53 -36.81
N LYS A 132 1.70 0.26 -36.41
CA LYS A 132 2.64 -0.84 -36.64
C LYS A 132 2.97 -1.00 -38.13
N SER A 133 1.99 -0.87 -39.02
CA SER A 133 2.25 -0.89 -40.48
C SER A 133 3.19 0.24 -40.92
N VAL A 134 3.05 1.44 -40.34
CA VAL A 134 3.95 2.58 -40.65
C VAL A 134 5.35 2.33 -40.11
N VAL A 135 5.49 1.77 -38.90
CA VAL A 135 6.81 1.43 -38.35
C VAL A 135 7.48 0.34 -39.18
N SER A 136 6.74 -0.64 -39.70
CA SER A 136 7.26 -1.66 -40.63
C SER A 136 7.75 -1.05 -41.93
N ASP A 137 6.99 -0.13 -42.53
CA ASP A 137 7.39 0.62 -43.73
C ASP A 137 8.71 1.39 -43.50
N ILE A 138 8.87 1.99 -42.30
CA ILE A 138 10.09 2.73 -41.91
C ILE A 138 11.24 1.76 -41.69
N SER A 139 11.03 0.65 -40.96
CA SER A 139 12.05 -0.37 -40.72
C SER A 139 12.60 -0.95 -42.02
N ALA A 140 11.76 -1.12 -43.05
CA ALA A 140 12.19 -1.59 -44.37
C ALA A 140 13.14 -0.61 -45.08
N GLN A 141 13.18 0.67 -44.70
CA GLN A 141 14.12 1.65 -45.25
C GLN A 141 15.46 1.71 -44.51
N ALA A 142 15.63 1.02 -43.38
CA ALA A 142 16.87 1.07 -42.60
C ALA A 142 18.09 0.61 -43.42
N GLU A 143 17.96 -0.50 -44.13
CA GLU A 143 19.05 -1.04 -44.97
C GLU A 143 19.36 -0.15 -46.18
N PRO A 144 18.37 0.32 -46.98
CA PRO A 144 18.61 1.31 -48.03
C PRO A 144 19.31 2.60 -47.54
N VAL A 145 18.92 3.13 -46.38
CA VAL A 145 19.55 4.34 -45.79
C VAL A 145 21.00 4.04 -45.40
N ASN A 146 21.26 2.91 -44.75
CA ASN A 146 22.60 2.46 -44.37
C ASN A 146 23.50 2.29 -45.61
N GLN A 147 23.00 1.65 -46.66
CA GLN A 147 23.75 1.41 -47.90
C GLN A 147 24.11 2.71 -48.62
N VAL A 148 23.14 3.61 -48.83
CA VAL A 148 23.38 4.90 -49.52
C VAL A 148 24.32 5.78 -48.71
N THR A 149 24.20 5.80 -47.37
CA THR A 149 25.07 6.60 -46.50
C THR A 149 26.50 6.06 -46.48
N ARG A 150 26.68 4.73 -46.39
CA ARG A 150 28.01 4.09 -46.47
C ARG A 150 28.64 4.32 -47.84
N PHE A 151 27.91 4.05 -48.92
CA PHE A 151 28.38 4.23 -50.29
C PHE A 151 28.78 5.69 -50.56
N GLY A 152 27.98 6.65 -50.10
CA GLY A 152 28.28 8.08 -50.20
C GLY A 152 29.53 8.50 -49.44
N ASN A 153 29.70 8.02 -48.19
CA ASN A 153 30.89 8.31 -47.38
C ASN A 153 32.16 7.68 -47.97
N THR A 154 32.10 6.43 -48.43
CA THR A 154 33.22 5.76 -49.11
C THR A 154 33.58 6.48 -50.41
N SER A 155 32.59 6.89 -51.20
CA SER A 155 32.82 7.62 -52.45
C SER A 155 33.47 9.00 -52.22
N LEU A 156 33.14 9.67 -51.12
CA LEU A 156 33.79 10.92 -50.69
C LEU A 156 35.23 10.69 -50.22
N GLN A 157 35.50 9.63 -49.45
CA GLN A 157 36.84 9.29 -48.96
C GLN A 157 37.79 8.89 -50.09
N GLU A 158 37.29 8.16 -51.09
CA GLU A 158 38.07 7.68 -52.23
C GLU A 158 38.23 8.71 -53.36
N GLY A 159 37.68 9.92 -53.21
CA GLY A 159 37.76 10.98 -54.21
C GLY A 159 37.01 10.65 -55.51
N ARG A 160 35.98 9.79 -55.45
CA ARG A 160 35.13 9.41 -56.59
C ARG A 160 34.00 10.42 -56.86
N ILE A 161 33.99 11.55 -56.17
CA ILE A 161 33.06 12.67 -56.35
C ILE A 161 33.85 13.85 -56.93
N PRO A 162 33.31 14.60 -57.92
CA PRO A 162 33.96 15.81 -58.41
C PRO A 162 34.17 16.85 -57.29
N ARG A 163 35.38 17.43 -57.18
CA ARG A 163 35.74 18.43 -56.14
C ARG A 163 34.75 19.59 -55.98
N ASN A 164 34.14 20.06 -57.06
CA ASN A 164 33.15 21.13 -57.04
C ASN A 164 31.75 20.69 -56.54
N LYS A 165 31.55 19.39 -56.28
CA LYS A 165 30.31 18.78 -55.79
C LYS A 165 30.47 18.08 -54.44
N GLU A 166 31.69 17.79 -53.99
CA GLU A 166 31.96 17.11 -52.71
C GLU A 166 31.23 17.73 -51.51
N GLU A 167 31.30 19.06 -51.37
CA GLU A 167 30.64 19.76 -50.25
C GLU A 167 29.12 19.64 -50.32
N LYS A 168 28.54 19.73 -51.52
CA LYS A 168 27.10 19.55 -51.72
C LYS A 168 26.67 18.12 -51.39
N THR A 169 27.43 17.12 -51.81
CA THR A 169 27.16 15.70 -51.50
C THR A 169 27.27 15.43 -50.00
N ARG A 170 28.26 16.04 -49.32
CA ARG A 170 28.41 15.95 -47.86
C ARG A 170 27.20 16.53 -47.12
N GLN A 171 26.70 17.69 -47.57
CA GLN A 171 25.49 18.30 -47.02
C GLN A 171 24.22 17.46 -47.27
N GLU A 172 24.06 16.89 -48.47
CA GLU A 172 22.91 16.03 -48.80
C GLU A 172 22.92 14.73 -47.99
N LEU A 173 24.08 14.11 -47.78
CA LEU A 173 24.24 12.94 -46.90
C LEU A 173 23.93 13.28 -45.44
N ALA A 174 24.48 14.39 -44.91
CA ALA A 174 24.20 14.83 -43.55
C ALA A 174 22.71 15.14 -43.33
N ALA A 175 22.04 15.75 -44.32
CA ALA A 175 20.61 16.03 -44.28
C ALA A 175 19.78 14.73 -44.24
N VAL A 176 20.14 13.73 -45.04
CA VAL A 176 19.49 12.41 -45.02
C VAL A 176 19.68 11.71 -43.67
N THR A 177 20.91 11.67 -43.15
CA THR A 177 21.20 11.02 -41.86
C THR A 177 20.45 11.70 -40.71
N THR A 178 20.45 13.03 -40.67
CA THR A 178 19.73 13.80 -39.65
C THR A 178 18.23 13.51 -39.71
N ARG A 179 17.66 13.51 -40.92
CA ARG A 179 16.24 13.27 -41.15
C ARG A 179 15.81 11.86 -40.75
N TRP A 180 16.63 10.87 -41.09
CA TRP A 180 16.43 9.48 -40.66
C TRP A 180 16.44 9.38 -39.13
N ASN A 181 17.44 9.95 -38.47
CA ASN A 181 17.55 9.88 -37.02
C ASN A 181 16.39 10.57 -36.29
N VAL A 182 15.92 11.72 -36.80
CA VAL A 182 14.72 12.40 -36.27
C VAL A 182 13.47 11.52 -36.45
N LEU A 183 13.24 10.99 -37.66
CA LEU A 183 12.09 10.12 -37.93
C LEU A 183 12.09 8.88 -37.01
N CYS A 184 13.25 8.23 -36.84
CA CYS A 184 13.39 7.08 -35.95
C CYS A 184 13.13 7.46 -34.49
N GLY A 185 13.62 8.63 -34.03
CA GLY A 185 13.37 9.13 -32.68
C GLY A 185 11.88 9.36 -32.41
N ASP A 186 11.20 10.10 -33.29
CA ASP A 186 9.78 10.42 -33.16
C ASP A 186 8.89 9.16 -33.13
N VAL A 187 9.23 8.18 -33.98
CA VAL A 187 8.51 6.90 -34.04
C VAL A 187 8.72 6.08 -32.77
N LEU A 188 9.95 6.00 -32.27
CA LEU A 188 10.25 5.25 -31.05
C LEU A 188 9.60 5.88 -29.80
N GLU A 189 9.56 7.21 -29.72
CA GLU A 189 8.84 7.92 -28.66
C GLU A 189 7.35 7.63 -28.71
N THR A 190 6.76 7.63 -29.91
CA THR A 190 5.35 7.29 -30.10
C THR A 190 5.06 5.82 -29.76
N CYS A 191 5.90 4.87 -30.19
CA CYS A 191 5.80 3.46 -29.81
C CYS A 191 5.83 3.28 -28.29
N SER A 192 6.76 3.97 -27.61
CA SER A 192 6.90 3.89 -26.16
C SER A 192 5.69 4.53 -25.45
N SER A 193 5.11 5.58 -26.02
CA SER A 193 3.88 6.20 -25.51
C SER A 193 2.66 5.28 -25.63
N ILE A 194 2.55 4.55 -26.75
CA ILE A 194 1.47 3.56 -26.96
C ILE A 194 1.62 2.39 -25.99
N GLU A 195 2.83 1.86 -25.81
CA GLU A 195 3.10 0.78 -24.86
C GLU A 195 2.75 1.21 -23.43
N ALA A 196 3.18 2.40 -23.00
CA ALA A 196 2.85 2.94 -21.68
C ALA A 196 1.33 3.12 -21.48
N PHE A 197 0.61 3.56 -22.51
CA PHE A 197 -0.85 3.70 -22.47
C PHE A 197 -1.56 2.36 -22.29
N VAL A 198 -1.15 1.31 -23.00
CA VAL A 198 -1.73 -0.02 -22.85
C VAL A 198 -1.41 -0.63 -21.48
N LEU A 199 -0.20 -0.40 -20.95
CA LEU A 199 0.16 -0.84 -19.59
C LEU A 199 -0.69 -0.11 -18.53
N GLU A 200 -0.98 1.17 -18.72
CA GLU A 200 -1.90 1.92 -17.85
C GLU A 200 -3.30 1.30 -17.89
N MET A 201 -3.81 0.94 -19.07
CA MET A 201 -5.09 0.22 -19.20
C MET A 201 -5.08 -1.12 -18.45
N GLN A 202 -4.05 -1.94 -18.64
CA GLN A 202 -3.93 -3.23 -17.96
C GLN A 202 -3.95 -3.09 -16.43
N MET A 203 -3.27 -2.06 -15.92
CA MET A 203 -3.25 -1.73 -14.49
C MET A 203 -4.64 -1.35 -13.97
N GLU A 204 -5.37 -0.51 -14.70
CA GLU A 204 -6.73 -0.09 -14.34
C GLU A 204 -7.71 -1.27 -14.37
N TYR A 205 -7.59 -2.18 -15.34
CA TYR A 205 -8.36 -3.43 -15.37
C TYR A 205 -7.99 -4.38 -14.22
N SER A 206 -6.74 -4.39 -13.76
CA SER A 206 -6.33 -5.17 -12.59
C SER A 206 -6.95 -4.61 -11.31
N LYS A 207 -7.03 -3.29 -11.18
CA LYS A 207 -7.73 -2.61 -10.08
C LYS A 207 -9.24 -2.87 -10.14
N LEU A 208 -9.85 -2.81 -11.33
CA LEU A 208 -11.28 -3.15 -11.52
C LEU A 208 -11.57 -4.58 -11.08
N ASN A 209 -10.72 -5.54 -11.47
CA ASN A 209 -10.85 -6.94 -11.06
C ASN A 209 -10.83 -7.12 -9.54
N LEU A 210 -9.88 -6.46 -8.86
CA LEU A 210 -9.79 -6.48 -7.40
C LEU A 210 -11.05 -5.85 -6.77
N TRP A 211 -11.53 -4.75 -7.35
CA TRP A 211 -12.73 -4.08 -6.90
C TRP A 211 -13.97 -4.97 -7.03
N LEU A 212 -14.14 -5.67 -8.17
CA LEU A 212 -15.24 -6.60 -8.39
C LEU A 212 -15.22 -7.75 -7.38
N ASN A 213 -14.06 -8.34 -7.12
CA ASN A 213 -13.93 -9.38 -6.08
C ASN A 213 -14.33 -8.84 -4.69
N ASN A 214 -13.89 -7.63 -4.33
CA ASN A 214 -14.26 -7.00 -3.07
C ASN A 214 -15.76 -6.65 -3.01
N SER A 215 -16.39 -6.40 -4.16
CA SER A 215 -17.82 -6.13 -4.25
C SER A 215 -18.67 -7.34 -3.88
N ASP A 216 -18.27 -8.55 -4.29
CA ASP A 216 -18.97 -9.79 -3.93
C ASP A 216 -18.88 -10.07 -2.42
N VAL A 217 -17.72 -9.77 -1.80
CA VAL A 217 -17.54 -9.89 -0.35
C VAL A 217 -18.40 -8.86 0.39
N ALA A 218 -18.45 -7.63 -0.10
CA ALA A 218 -19.31 -6.59 0.46
C ALA A 218 -20.80 -6.94 0.35
N ASP A 219 -21.22 -7.53 -0.78
CA ASP A 219 -22.60 -7.96 -0.97
C ASP A 219 -22.96 -9.12 -0.02
N SER A 220 -22.10 -10.13 0.07
CA SER A 220 -22.29 -11.28 0.99
C SER A 220 -22.40 -10.82 2.45
N TRP A 221 -21.56 -9.85 2.83
CA TRP A 221 -21.62 -9.23 4.15
C TRP A 221 -22.94 -8.45 4.35
N LEU A 222 -23.38 -7.64 3.38
CA LEU A 222 -24.67 -6.93 3.48
C LEU A 222 -25.84 -7.91 3.63
N MET A 223 -25.81 -9.06 2.93
CA MET A 223 -26.85 -10.10 3.04
C MET A 223 -26.95 -10.69 4.45
N GLU A 224 -25.85 -10.82 5.19
CA GLU A 224 -25.86 -11.27 6.59
C GLU A 224 -26.68 -10.32 7.47
N TYR A 225 -26.47 -9.01 7.32
CA TYR A 225 -27.19 -7.99 8.08
C TYR A 225 -28.63 -7.78 7.60
N GLU A 226 -28.92 -8.11 6.35
CA GLU A 226 -30.28 -8.09 5.82
C GLU A 226 -31.20 -9.04 6.59
N SER A 227 -30.71 -10.24 6.95
CA SER A 227 -31.47 -11.20 7.78
C SER A 227 -31.86 -10.61 9.15
N HIS A 228 -30.93 -9.90 9.80
CA HIS A 228 -31.18 -9.22 11.07
C HIS A 228 -32.14 -8.03 10.95
N ALA A 229 -32.23 -7.42 9.77
CA ALA A 229 -33.12 -6.30 9.50
C ALA A 229 -34.54 -6.76 9.11
N ASP A 230 -34.67 -7.94 8.51
CA ASP A 230 -35.94 -8.47 8.00
C ASP A 230 -36.73 -9.31 8.98
N ASP A 231 -36.11 -9.88 10.02
CA ASP A 231 -36.83 -10.58 11.07
C ASP A 231 -37.63 -9.59 11.96
N PRO A 232 -38.98 -9.58 11.89
CA PRO A 232 -39.75 -8.74 12.78
C PRO A 232 -39.67 -9.33 14.18
N GLU A 233 -38.81 -8.75 15.03
CA GLU A 233 -38.68 -9.19 16.43
C GLU A 233 -40.07 -9.28 17.08
N THR A 234 -40.43 -10.48 17.53
CA THR A 234 -41.55 -10.62 18.45
C THR A 234 -41.16 -9.94 19.75
N LEU A 235 -41.65 -8.71 19.94
CA LEU A 235 -41.28 -7.89 21.08
C LEU A 235 -41.75 -8.57 22.37
N GLY A 236 -40.83 -8.68 23.34
CA GLY A 236 -41.12 -9.30 24.62
C GLY A 236 -42.27 -8.62 25.38
N THR A 237 -43.00 -9.38 26.20
CA THR A 237 -44.13 -8.85 26.97
C THR A 237 -43.73 -8.09 28.24
N THR A 238 -42.44 -8.15 28.62
CA THR A 238 -41.91 -7.55 29.85
C THR A 238 -40.81 -6.53 29.54
N ILE A 239 -40.76 -5.42 30.28
CA ILE A 239 -39.77 -4.34 30.08
C ILE A 239 -38.32 -4.85 30.10
N ARG A 240 -38.02 -5.85 30.93
CA ARG A 240 -36.68 -6.46 31.01
C ARG A 240 -36.29 -7.10 29.68
N VAL A 241 -37.19 -7.87 29.06
CA VAL A 241 -36.95 -8.57 27.79
C VAL A 241 -36.79 -7.57 26.65
N VAL A 242 -37.68 -6.57 26.57
CA VAL A 242 -37.60 -5.54 25.51
C VAL A 242 -36.34 -4.67 25.64
N ARG A 243 -35.81 -4.46 26.86
CA ARG A 243 -34.52 -3.78 27.05
C ARG A 243 -33.31 -4.61 26.59
N LEU A 244 -33.38 -5.93 26.74
CA LEU A 244 -32.33 -6.83 26.22
C LEU A 244 -32.34 -6.82 24.69
N GLN A 245 -33.53 -6.88 24.08
CA GLN A 245 -33.70 -6.72 22.62
C GLN A 245 -33.14 -5.37 22.13
N LEU A 246 -33.38 -4.27 22.87
CA LEU A 246 -32.79 -2.97 22.54
C LEU A 246 -31.26 -2.99 22.57
N HIS A 247 -30.67 -3.62 23.57
CA HIS A 247 -29.21 -3.72 23.69
C HIS A 247 -28.62 -4.54 22.54
N GLU A 248 -29.28 -5.64 22.16
CA GLU A 248 -28.87 -6.47 21.03
C GLU A 248 -28.97 -5.72 19.70
N ASN A 249 -30.09 -5.05 19.44
CA ASN A 249 -30.27 -4.23 18.24
C ASN A 249 -29.23 -3.09 18.17
N GLN A 250 -28.90 -2.46 19.30
CA GLN A 250 -27.86 -1.43 19.34
C GLN A 250 -26.48 -2.00 19.03
N ARG A 251 -26.16 -3.21 19.54
CA ARG A 251 -24.91 -3.91 19.23
C ARG A 251 -24.78 -4.20 17.74
N VAL A 252 -25.86 -4.69 17.11
CA VAL A 252 -25.91 -4.95 15.65
C VAL A 252 -25.74 -3.65 14.86
N LEU A 253 -26.44 -2.57 15.23
CA LEU A 253 -26.30 -1.25 14.59
C LEU A 253 -24.89 -0.68 14.68
N ASP A 254 -24.27 -0.76 15.86
CA ASP A 254 -22.92 -0.22 16.07
C ASP A 254 -21.89 -1.03 15.26
N ASN A 255 -22.03 -2.35 15.20
CA ASN A 255 -21.17 -3.19 14.36
C ASN A 255 -21.39 -2.93 12.86
N PHE A 256 -22.65 -2.80 12.42
CA PHE A 256 -23.00 -2.47 11.03
C PHE A 256 -22.48 -1.10 10.60
N ARG A 257 -22.38 -0.13 11.52
CA ARG A 257 -21.88 1.22 11.20
C ARG A 257 -20.36 1.33 11.18
N LYS A 258 -19.65 0.48 11.90
CA LYS A 258 -18.18 0.44 11.86
C LYS A 258 -17.65 0.10 10.46
N SER A 259 -18.42 -0.64 9.66
CA SER A 259 -18.05 -1.00 8.27
C SER A 259 -18.43 0.07 7.23
N LYS A 260 -19.03 1.20 7.64
CA LYS A 260 -19.38 2.29 6.72
C LYS A 260 -18.16 2.84 5.97
N THR A 261 -17.00 2.90 6.64
CA THR A 261 -15.73 3.32 6.03
C THR A 261 -15.35 2.41 4.86
N ARG A 262 -15.45 1.08 5.02
CA ARG A 262 -15.15 0.12 3.94
C ARG A 262 -16.00 0.37 2.68
N LEU A 263 -17.29 0.66 2.84
CA LEU A 263 -18.17 0.97 1.70
C LEU A 263 -17.84 2.34 1.06
N HIS A 264 -17.42 3.31 1.88
CA HIS A 264 -16.96 4.61 1.39
C HIS A 264 -15.67 4.46 0.57
N ASP A 265 -14.70 3.71 1.08
CA ASP A 265 -13.42 3.42 0.40
C ASP A 265 -13.66 2.72 -0.94
N MET A 266 -14.61 1.77 -0.98
CA MET A 266 -15.02 1.12 -2.22
C MET A 266 -15.70 2.08 -3.20
N ASN A 267 -16.53 3.01 -2.73
CA ASN A 267 -17.14 4.02 -3.58
C ASN A 267 -16.09 4.99 -4.13
N ASP A 268 -15.11 5.40 -3.34
CA ASP A 268 -14.02 6.27 -3.78
C ASP A 268 -13.14 5.57 -4.82
N ALA A 269 -12.77 4.30 -4.60
CA ALA A 269 -12.05 3.49 -5.58
C ALA A 269 -12.82 3.35 -6.90
N ALA A 270 -14.14 3.13 -6.84
CA ALA A 270 -14.99 3.10 -8.05
C ALA A 270 -15.03 4.45 -8.77
N VAL A 271 -15.07 5.57 -8.02
CA VAL A 271 -15.01 6.92 -8.57
C VAL A 271 -13.68 7.17 -9.26
N GLU A 272 -12.56 6.75 -8.67
CA GLU A 272 -11.23 6.88 -9.26
C GLU A 272 -11.09 6.07 -10.56
N LEU A 273 -11.54 4.81 -10.55
CA LEU A 273 -11.58 3.94 -11.74
C LEU A 273 -12.42 4.55 -12.87
N MET A 274 -13.59 5.11 -12.56
CA MET A 274 -14.41 5.80 -13.56
C MET A 274 -13.77 7.11 -14.07
N LYS A 275 -12.98 7.80 -13.23
CA LYS A 275 -12.29 9.04 -13.59
C LYS A 275 -11.03 8.80 -14.42
N SER A 276 -10.39 7.63 -14.31
CA SER A 276 -9.19 7.30 -15.09
C SER A 276 -9.46 7.30 -16.59
N GLY A 277 -10.70 6.95 -16.96
CA GLY A 277 -11.16 6.90 -18.34
C GLY A 277 -10.42 5.87 -19.19
N ARG A 278 -9.93 4.80 -18.53
CA ARG A 278 -9.25 3.65 -19.13
C ARG A 278 -10.11 2.40 -19.19
N LEU A 279 -11.34 2.48 -18.70
CA LEU A 279 -12.33 1.41 -18.79
C LEU A 279 -13.19 1.60 -20.04
N ASP A 280 -13.65 0.50 -20.61
CA ASP A 280 -14.66 0.57 -21.66
C ASP A 280 -16.01 1.07 -21.12
N GLU A 281 -16.94 1.34 -22.03
CA GLU A 281 -18.24 1.88 -21.64
C GLU A 281 -19.09 0.86 -20.86
N GLU A 282 -18.97 -0.42 -21.18
CA GLU A 282 -19.77 -1.49 -20.56
C GLU A 282 -19.31 -1.74 -19.11
N ASP A 283 -18.02 -1.92 -18.89
CA ASP A 283 -17.39 -2.10 -17.59
C ASP A 283 -17.58 -0.87 -16.70
N ALA A 284 -17.44 0.34 -17.25
CA ALA A 284 -17.67 1.57 -16.48
C ALA A 284 -19.16 1.75 -16.11
N ASN A 285 -20.08 1.21 -16.90
CA ASN A 285 -21.50 1.20 -16.58
C ASN A 285 -21.83 0.14 -15.54
N GLU A 286 -21.21 -1.03 -15.63
CA GLU A 286 -21.38 -2.12 -14.68
C GLU A 286 -20.80 -1.75 -13.31
N LEU A 287 -19.60 -1.19 -13.26
CA LEU A 287 -18.99 -0.63 -12.05
C LEU A 287 -19.92 0.39 -11.37
N GLU A 288 -20.49 1.33 -12.14
CA GLU A 288 -21.44 2.32 -11.61
C GLU A 288 -22.74 1.65 -11.11
N ARG A 289 -23.23 0.62 -11.80
CA ARG A 289 -24.41 -0.14 -11.38
C ARG A 289 -24.16 -0.81 -10.04
N VAL A 290 -23.09 -1.58 -9.92
CA VAL A 290 -22.77 -2.39 -8.73
C VAL A 290 -22.58 -1.50 -7.50
N ILE A 291 -21.79 -0.42 -7.60
CA ILE A 291 -21.59 0.47 -6.45
C ILE A 291 -22.89 1.14 -5.99
N ASN A 292 -23.75 1.56 -6.92
CA ASN A 292 -25.03 2.16 -6.58
C ASN A 292 -25.96 1.14 -5.89
N VAL A 293 -25.95 -0.13 -6.32
CA VAL A 293 -26.71 -1.21 -5.66
C VAL A 293 -26.21 -1.44 -4.24
N LEU A 294 -24.89 -1.55 -4.03
CA LEU A 294 -24.30 -1.76 -2.70
C LEU A 294 -24.61 -0.59 -1.75
N VAL A 295 -24.46 0.65 -2.21
CA VAL A 295 -24.81 1.84 -1.42
C VAL A 295 -26.29 1.86 -1.06
N ALA A 296 -27.18 1.58 -2.02
CA ALA A 296 -28.62 1.53 -1.76
C ALA A 296 -29.00 0.40 -0.78
N LYS A 297 -28.39 -0.79 -0.89
CA LYS A 297 -28.58 -1.90 0.05
C LYS A 297 -28.15 -1.50 1.46
N TRP A 298 -26.98 -0.89 1.61
CA TRP A 298 -26.49 -0.41 2.90
C TRP A 298 -27.43 0.62 3.54
N GLU A 299 -27.87 1.63 2.78
CA GLU A 299 -28.82 2.64 3.25
C GLU A 299 -30.16 2.01 3.66
N SER A 300 -30.65 1.02 2.90
CA SER A 300 -31.88 0.28 3.22
C SER A 300 -31.77 -0.49 4.54
N ILE A 301 -30.65 -1.19 4.77
CA ILE A 301 -30.41 -1.94 6.00
C ILE A 301 -30.28 -1.00 7.20
N ASP A 302 -29.51 0.10 7.11
CA ASP A 302 -29.41 1.07 8.22
C ASP A 302 -30.79 1.63 8.58
N ASN A 303 -31.61 1.98 7.58
CA ASN A 303 -32.96 2.49 7.79
C ASN A 303 -33.87 1.46 8.48
N ARG A 304 -33.84 0.18 8.05
CA ARG A 304 -34.64 -0.90 8.67
C ARG A 304 -34.21 -1.18 10.10
N LEU A 305 -32.90 -1.23 10.37
CA LEU A 305 -32.37 -1.43 11.73
C LEU A 305 -32.73 -0.26 12.66
N ASN A 306 -32.63 0.99 12.20
CA ASN A 306 -33.11 2.15 12.96
C ASN A 306 -34.62 2.08 13.21
N ALA A 307 -35.42 1.68 12.23
CA ALA A 307 -36.86 1.52 12.39
C ALA A 307 -37.20 0.43 13.43
N SER A 308 -36.42 -0.66 13.48
CA SER A 308 -36.55 -1.69 14.53
C SER A 308 -36.27 -1.11 15.91
N ARG A 309 -35.15 -0.39 16.08
CA ARG A 309 -34.79 0.32 17.31
C ARG A 309 -35.92 1.22 17.81
N ASP A 310 -36.52 2.01 16.92
CA ASP A 310 -37.58 2.94 17.24
C ASP A 310 -38.88 2.23 17.68
N ARG A 311 -39.20 1.07 17.08
CA ARG A 311 -40.30 0.19 17.53
C ARG A 311 -40.05 -0.35 18.95
N ILE A 312 -38.84 -0.81 19.24
CA ILE A 312 -38.45 -1.32 20.57
C ILE A 312 -38.61 -0.20 21.62
N TYR A 313 -38.14 1.02 21.32
CA TYR A 313 -38.32 2.19 22.19
C TYR A 313 -39.81 2.52 22.44
N ALA A 314 -40.64 2.46 21.39
CA ALA A 314 -42.07 2.69 21.50
C ALA A 314 -42.74 1.66 22.44
N GLU A 315 -42.36 0.39 22.36
CA GLU A 315 -42.92 -0.67 23.23
C GLU A 315 -42.44 -0.55 24.68
N ILE A 316 -41.18 -0.18 24.92
CA ILE A 316 -40.69 0.13 26.28
C ILE A 316 -41.55 1.24 26.89
N ASN A 317 -41.83 2.30 26.15
CA ASN A 317 -42.65 3.41 26.60
C ASN A 317 -44.10 2.98 26.86
N ARG A 318 -44.66 2.12 26.00
CA ARG A 318 -46.00 1.53 26.18
C ARG A 318 -46.08 0.70 27.45
N LEU A 319 -45.11 -0.17 27.72
CA LEU A 319 -45.05 -0.99 28.93
C LEU A 319 -44.86 -0.16 30.20
N ARG A 320 -44.01 0.87 30.17
CA ARG A 320 -43.85 1.83 31.29
C ARG A 320 -45.17 2.53 31.62
N LYS A 321 -45.90 3.01 30.60
CA LYS A 321 -47.24 3.61 30.77
C LYS A 321 -48.24 2.61 31.37
N ARG A 322 -48.23 1.35 30.94
CA ARG A 322 -49.07 0.28 31.53
C ARG A 322 -48.76 0.06 33.01
N MET A 323 -47.48 -0.06 33.39
CA MET A 323 -47.10 -0.22 34.80
C MET A 323 -47.46 0.99 35.66
N ALA A 324 -47.30 2.21 35.15
CA ALA A 324 -47.71 3.42 35.85
C ALA A 324 -49.22 3.46 36.12
N LYS A 325 -50.05 3.11 35.11
CA LYS A 325 -51.51 2.98 35.26
C LYS A 325 -51.88 1.90 36.28
N HIS A 326 -51.20 0.76 36.25
CA HIS A 326 -51.45 -0.33 37.22
C HIS A 326 -51.08 0.09 38.65
N ARG A 327 -49.92 0.73 38.87
CA ARG A 327 -49.52 1.27 40.18
C ARG A 327 -50.50 2.32 40.71
N HIS A 328 -50.98 3.23 39.86
CA HIS A 328 -52.01 4.19 40.23
C HIS A 328 -53.33 3.50 40.60
N SER A 329 -53.72 2.43 39.90
CA SER A 329 -54.92 1.65 40.24
C SER A 329 -54.79 0.93 41.59
N ILE A 330 -53.61 0.38 41.90
CA ILE A 330 -53.28 -0.25 43.17
C ILE A 330 -53.33 0.79 44.30
N LEU A 331 -52.66 1.93 44.14
CA LEU A 331 -52.69 3.03 45.12
C LEU A 331 -54.11 3.56 45.35
N ARG A 332 -54.94 3.66 44.31
CA ARG A 332 -56.37 4.01 44.42
C ARG A 332 -57.15 2.96 45.21
N ARG A 333 -56.88 1.66 45.03
CA ARG A 333 -57.48 0.58 45.83
C ARG A 333 -57.02 0.59 47.29
N PHE A 334 -55.75 0.86 47.57
CA PHE A 334 -55.25 0.94 48.95
C PHE A 334 -55.77 2.18 49.70
N SER A 335 -55.86 3.32 49.02
CA SER A 335 -56.44 4.55 49.60
C SER A 335 -57.95 4.41 49.85
N SER A 336 -58.70 3.78 48.94
CA SER A 336 -60.14 3.54 49.16
C SER A 336 -60.39 2.55 50.32
N ARG A 337 -59.55 1.52 50.46
CA ARG A 337 -59.65 0.54 51.56
C ARG A 337 -59.31 1.16 52.92
N ARG A 338 -58.26 2.00 53.02
CA ARG A 338 -57.96 2.78 54.24
C ARG A 338 -59.07 3.78 54.57
N ASN A 339 -59.58 4.52 53.58
CA ASN A 339 -60.65 5.49 53.84
C ASN A 339 -61.96 4.80 54.28
N SER A 340 -62.27 3.62 53.74
CA SER A 340 -63.44 2.82 54.17
C SER A 340 -63.31 2.27 55.60
N SER A 341 -62.11 1.85 56.03
CA SER A 341 -61.89 1.32 57.37
C SER A 341 -61.89 2.41 58.43
N PHE A 342 -61.36 3.60 58.11
CA PHE A 342 -61.48 4.79 58.96
C PHE A 342 -62.94 5.26 59.07
N ARG A 343 -63.72 5.27 57.98
CA ARG A 343 -65.16 5.59 58.03
C ARG A 343 -65.95 4.58 58.88
N ARG A 344 -65.70 3.27 58.73
CA ARG A 344 -66.33 2.23 59.56
C ARG A 344 -65.98 2.36 61.04
N LYS A 345 -64.70 2.61 61.39
CA LYS A 345 -64.30 2.80 62.79
C LYS A 345 -64.90 4.06 63.42
N ARG A 346 -64.98 5.18 62.66
CA ARG A 346 -65.60 6.43 63.13
C ARG A 346 -67.12 6.28 63.31
N SER A 347 -67.78 5.58 62.40
CA SER A 347 -69.21 5.25 62.50
C SER A 347 -69.52 4.34 63.70
N MET A 348 -68.68 3.32 63.96
CA MET A 348 -68.86 2.43 65.12
C MET A 348 -68.64 3.17 66.45
N ARG A 349 -67.72 4.13 66.51
CA ARG A 349 -67.51 4.98 67.69
C ARG A 349 -68.70 5.91 67.95
N GLN A 350 -69.25 6.54 66.91
CA GLN A 350 -70.49 7.33 67.01
C GLN A 350 -71.71 6.50 67.44
N LYS A 351 -71.83 5.25 66.96
CA LYS A 351 -72.90 4.35 67.42
C LYS A 351 -72.78 4.00 68.90
N ARG A 352 -71.57 3.72 69.40
CA ARG A 352 -71.32 3.43 70.82
C ARG A 352 -71.56 4.65 71.71
N GLU A 353 -71.19 5.85 71.26
CA GLU A 353 -71.48 7.10 71.97
C GLU A 353 -72.99 7.42 72.01
N MET A 354 -73.75 7.10 70.96
CA MET A 354 -75.22 7.19 70.98
C MET A 354 -75.89 6.15 71.89
N GLN A 355 -75.32 4.94 72.00
CA GLN A 355 -75.85 3.88 72.85
C GLN A 355 -75.58 4.19 74.34
N GLN A 356 -74.41 4.72 74.68
CA GLN A 356 -74.10 5.19 76.03
C GLN A 356 -74.93 6.41 76.44
N LYS A 357 -75.30 7.29 75.50
CA LYS A 357 -76.27 8.37 75.76
C LYS A 357 -77.70 7.84 76.02
N LYS A 358 -78.12 6.78 75.32
CA LYS A 358 -79.43 6.15 75.55
C LYS A 358 -79.49 5.32 76.84
N GLU A 359 -78.37 4.73 77.27
CA GLU A 359 -78.27 3.98 78.54
C GLU A 359 -78.11 4.90 79.77
N ALA A 360 -77.69 6.16 79.59
CA ALA A 360 -77.61 7.17 80.65
C ALA A 360 -78.97 7.84 80.97
N ASP A 361 -79.95 7.81 80.06
CA ASP A 361 -81.27 8.44 80.22
C ASP A 361 -82.38 7.47 80.67
N SER A 362 -82.05 6.23 81.05
CA SER A 362 -83.04 5.22 81.45
C SER A 362 -82.61 4.43 82.69
N LYS A 363 -82.70 5.08 83.85
CA LYS A 363 -82.88 4.40 85.13
C LYS A 363 -84.16 4.91 85.80
N ASN A 364 -85.27 4.19 85.66
CA ASN A 364 -86.11 3.81 86.80
C ASN A 364 -87.20 2.79 86.47
N SER A 365 -87.41 1.92 87.47
CA SER A 365 -88.52 0.98 87.77
C SER A 365 -88.61 -0.38 87.04
N ASN A 366 -88.14 -1.39 87.79
CA ASN A 366 -88.87 -2.59 88.28
C ASN A 366 -89.43 -3.60 87.28
N VAL A 367 -88.86 -4.82 87.22
CA VAL A 367 -89.16 -6.03 88.04
C VAL A 367 -90.52 -6.63 87.67
N VAL A 368 -90.52 -7.81 87.03
CA VAL A 368 -91.06 -9.09 87.58
C VAL A 368 -90.43 -10.24 86.79
N ASP A 369 -90.16 -11.29 87.55
CA ASP A 369 -89.38 -12.51 87.32
C ASP A 369 -90.24 -13.67 86.77
N VAL A 370 -89.59 -14.81 86.51
CA VAL A 370 -90.08 -16.22 86.59
C VAL A 370 -89.96 -17.11 85.33
N SER A 371 -89.02 -18.07 85.48
CA SER A 371 -88.92 -19.49 85.03
C SER A 371 -88.77 -19.84 83.54
N VAL A 372 -87.74 -20.54 83.03
CA VAL A 372 -87.01 -21.80 83.38
C VAL A 372 -87.58 -23.06 82.69
N THR A 373 -86.81 -23.60 81.74
CA THR A 373 -86.39 -25.00 81.43
C THR A 373 -86.24 -25.15 79.90
N GLU A 374 -85.05 -25.28 79.33
CA GLU A 374 -84.13 -26.44 79.32
C GLU A 374 -84.69 -27.64 78.53
N VAL A 375 -84.16 -27.88 77.33
CA VAL A 375 -83.90 -29.24 76.78
C VAL A 375 -82.66 -29.18 75.89
N VAL A 376 -81.65 -29.95 76.30
CA VAL A 376 -80.48 -30.37 75.53
C VAL A 376 -80.73 -31.79 75.02
N THR A 377 -80.39 -32.07 73.76
CA THR A 377 -79.89 -33.38 73.30
C THR A 377 -78.81 -33.08 72.24
N SER A 378 -77.50 -33.27 72.44
CA SER A 378 -76.71 -34.51 72.64
C SER A 378 -76.94 -35.51 71.49
N SER A 379 -76.00 -35.64 70.54
CA SER A 379 -74.89 -36.63 70.48
C SER A 379 -74.92 -37.17 69.01
N THR A 380 -73.91 -37.72 68.32
CA THR A 380 -72.78 -38.63 68.63
C THR A 380 -72.03 -38.79 67.29
N SER A 381 -70.71 -38.58 67.22
CA SER A 381 -69.64 -39.60 67.18
C SER A 381 -69.65 -40.59 66.00
N MET A 382 -68.55 -40.70 65.26
CA MET A 382 -67.60 -41.81 65.40
C MET A 382 -66.37 -41.66 64.47
N ASP A 383 -65.21 -41.71 65.11
CA ASP A 383 -63.91 -42.13 64.58
C ASP A 383 -63.94 -43.58 64.09
N LEU A 384 -62.99 -43.96 63.21
CA LEU A 384 -62.19 -45.17 63.41
C LEU A 384 -60.87 -45.11 62.61
N ASN A 385 -59.77 -45.16 63.35
CA ASN A 385 -58.39 -45.41 62.96
C ASN A 385 -58.13 -46.90 62.63
N ALA A 386 -57.16 -47.17 61.75
CA ALA A 386 -56.15 -48.25 61.85
C ALA A 386 -55.12 -48.05 60.71
N SER A 387 -53.85 -47.67 60.93
CA SER A 387 -52.73 -48.37 61.60
C SER A 387 -52.17 -49.56 60.81
N LEU A 388 -50.95 -49.40 60.25
CA LEU A 388 -49.76 -50.29 60.34
C LEU A 388 -48.81 -50.14 59.11
N GLU A 389 -47.64 -49.55 59.35
CA GLU A 389 -46.36 -49.76 58.60
C GLU A 389 -45.67 -51.05 59.11
N PRO A 390 -44.58 -51.59 58.52
CA PRO A 390 -44.00 -51.41 57.19
C PRO A 390 -43.60 -52.77 56.52
N VAL A 391 -43.51 -52.82 55.18
CA VAL A 391 -42.78 -53.90 54.48
C VAL A 391 -41.78 -53.27 53.51
N ARG A 392 -40.49 -53.44 53.83
CA ARG A 392 -39.37 -53.28 52.89
C ARG A 392 -39.57 -54.26 51.74
N VAL A 393 -40.02 -53.76 50.60
CA VAL A 393 -39.75 -54.39 49.31
C VAL A 393 -38.54 -53.67 48.73
N VAL A 394 -37.44 -54.41 48.66
CA VAL A 394 -36.25 -54.03 47.91
C VAL A 394 -36.66 -53.94 46.43
N MET A 395 -36.89 -52.73 45.94
CA MET A 395 -36.87 -52.47 44.50
C MET A 395 -35.42 -52.14 44.12
N THR A 396 -34.79 -53.03 43.37
CA THR A 396 -33.46 -52.84 42.77
C THR A 396 -33.48 -51.89 41.57
N THR A 397 -34.55 -51.11 41.34
CA THR A 397 -34.71 -50.26 40.15
C THR A 397 -34.13 -48.84 40.31
N ASP A 398 -33.86 -48.39 41.54
CA ASP A 398 -33.37 -47.02 41.77
C ASP A 398 -31.86 -46.87 41.50
N LYS A 399 -31.09 -47.97 41.50
CA LYS A 399 -29.65 -47.94 41.21
C LYS A 399 -29.35 -47.71 39.73
N GLU A 400 -30.09 -48.37 38.84
CA GLU A 400 -29.95 -48.17 37.38
C GLU A 400 -30.40 -46.76 36.97
N SER A 401 -31.46 -46.23 37.60
CA SER A 401 -31.93 -44.85 37.33
C SER A 401 -30.97 -43.76 37.80
N GLU A 402 -30.27 -43.95 38.92
CA GLU A 402 -29.28 -42.98 39.40
C GLU A 402 -27.93 -43.14 38.69
N GLU A 403 -27.51 -44.35 38.30
CA GLU A 403 -26.34 -44.57 37.43
C GLU A 403 -26.51 -43.95 36.04
N ASP A 404 -27.68 -44.11 35.41
CA ASP A 404 -27.97 -43.50 34.10
C ASP A 404 -28.02 -41.96 34.17
N LYS A 405 -28.53 -41.42 35.26
CA LYS A 405 -28.56 -39.97 35.51
C LYS A 405 -27.17 -39.42 35.78
N LEU A 406 -26.33 -40.11 36.54
CA LEU A 406 -24.93 -39.77 36.74
C LEU A 406 -24.13 -39.89 35.44
N ARG A 407 -24.44 -40.88 34.59
CA ARG A 407 -23.84 -41.03 33.25
C ARG A 407 -24.19 -39.84 32.36
N LEU A 408 -25.47 -39.47 32.30
CA LEU A 408 -25.93 -38.34 31.48
C LEU A 408 -25.33 -37.00 31.95
N GLU A 409 -25.23 -36.80 33.27
CA GLU A 409 -24.61 -35.58 33.83
C GLU A 409 -23.11 -35.52 33.54
N ARG A 410 -22.40 -36.66 33.57
CA ARG A 410 -20.99 -36.75 33.16
C ARG A 410 -20.80 -36.44 31.67
N GLN A 411 -21.64 -37.00 30.80
CA GLN A 411 -21.59 -36.72 29.36
C GLN A 411 -21.84 -35.23 29.05
N LYS A 412 -22.82 -34.63 29.73
CA LYS A 412 -23.13 -33.21 29.59
C LYS A 412 -22.01 -32.30 30.10
N THR A 413 -21.40 -32.65 31.24
CA THR A 413 -20.28 -31.89 31.80
C THR A 413 -19.06 -31.98 30.88
N ALA A 414 -18.73 -33.18 30.41
CA ALA A 414 -17.64 -33.40 29.46
C ALA A 414 -17.85 -32.58 28.17
N PHE A 415 -19.07 -32.59 27.60
CA PHE A 415 -19.39 -31.77 26.44
C PHE A 415 -19.20 -30.28 26.69
N GLN A 416 -19.68 -29.77 27.82
CA GLN A 416 -19.55 -28.34 28.17
C GLN A 416 -18.09 -27.93 28.39
N ASP A 417 -17.28 -28.78 29.02
CA ASP A 417 -15.86 -28.52 29.24
C ASP A 417 -15.11 -28.45 27.90
N PHE A 418 -15.36 -29.40 26.98
CA PHE A 418 -14.76 -29.38 25.64
C PHE A 418 -15.30 -28.24 24.76
N ASP A 419 -16.58 -27.90 24.86
CA ASP A 419 -17.19 -26.75 24.16
C ASP A 419 -16.49 -25.44 24.55
N LEU A 420 -16.20 -25.26 25.83
CA LEU A 420 -15.44 -24.10 26.34
C LEU A 420 -13.97 -24.13 25.93
N SER A 421 -13.29 -25.28 26.00
CA SER A 421 -11.90 -25.42 25.55
C SER A 421 -11.77 -25.10 24.05
N LEU A 422 -12.62 -25.69 23.20
CA LEU A 422 -12.60 -25.45 21.77
C LEU A 422 -12.96 -24.00 21.44
N ALA A 423 -13.93 -23.39 22.13
CA ALA A 423 -14.23 -21.96 21.96
C ALA A 423 -13.04 -21.05 22.33
N SER A 424 -12.23 -21.44 23.33
CA SER A 424 -11.00 -20.74 23.67
C SER A 424 -9.94 -20.89 22.58
N CYS A 425 -9.79 -22.08 22.00
CA CYS A 425 -8.89 -22.32 20.86
C CYS A 425 -9.34 -21.53 19.61
N GLU A 426 -10.64 -21.53 19.30
CA GLU A 426 -11.22 -20.77 18.17
C GLU A 426 -10.95 -19.27 18.32
N LYS A 427 -11.14 -18.74 19.54
CA LYS A 427 -10.81 -17.35 19.82
C LYS A 427 -9.32 -17.07 19.64
N CYS A 428 -8.45 -17.96 20.13
CA CYS A 428 -7.01 -17.77 20.00
C CYS A 428 -6.54 -17.79 18.54
N VAL A 429 -7.06 -18.71 17.72
CA VAL A 429 -6.81 -18.73 16.26
C VAL A 429 -7.27 -17.43 15.61
N HIS A 430 -8.46 -16.95 15.96
CA HIS A 430 -8.98 -15.70 15.41
C HIS A 430 -8.15 -14.47 15.82
N ASP A 431 -7.70 -14.42 17.08
CA ASP A 431 -6.84 -13.34 17.57
C ASP A 431 -5.47 -13.36 16.85
N LEU A 432 -4.90 -14.55 16.61
CA LEU A 432 -3.65 -14.72 15.85
C LEU A 432 -3.81 -14.36 14.35
N ASP A 433 -4.95 -14.71 13.75
CA ASP A 433 -5.28 -14.34 12.38
C ASP A 433 -5.37 -12.80 12.22
N GLN A 434 -6.04 -12.12 13.14
CA GLN A 434 -6.06 -10.66 13.16
C GLN A 434 -4.67 -10.04 13.37
N GLU A 435 -3.85 -10.62 14.25
CA GLU A 435 -2.48 -10.17 14.46
C GLU A 435 -1.63 -10.35 13.20
N SER A 436 -1.77 -11.47 12.49
CA SER A 436 -1.11 -11.73 11.21
C SER A 436 -1.45 -10.65 10.19
N LEU A 437 -2.74 -10.37 10.00
CA LEU A 437 -3.23 -9.34 9.09
C LEU A 437 -2.73 -7.94 9.48
N GLN A 438 -2.70 -7.60 10.77
CA GLN A 438 -2.26 -6.28 11.22
C GLN A 438 -0.76 -6.06 11.01
N LYS A 439 0.06 -7.08 11.27
CA LYS A 439 1.53 -6.93 11.29
C LYS A 439 2.21 -7.27 9.97
N PHE A 440 1.61 -8.15 9.16
CA PHE A 440 2.27 -8.74 7.99
C PHE A 440 1.49 -8.57 6.67
N SER A 441 0.32 -7.92 6.66
CA SER A 441 -0.44 -7.67 5.42
C SER A 441 0.31 -6.81 4.40
N ALA A 442 1.18 -5.91 4.87
CA ALA A 442 2.04 -5.07 4.04
C ALA A 442 3.50 -5.31 4.40
N VAL A 443 4.35 -5.42 3.38
CA VAL A 443 5.80 -5.55 3.56
C VAL A 443 6.41 -4.16 3.70
N GLY A 444 7.28 -3.99 4.69
CA GLY A 444 7.94 -2.74 4.97
C GLY A 444 8.80 -2.24 3.82
N SER A 445 8.90 -0.92 3.70
CA SER A 445 9.64 -0.25 2.62
C SER A 445 11.06 0.16 3.01
N THR A 446 11.37 0.09 4.30
CA THR A 446 12.65 0.52 4.87
C THR A 446 13.32 -0.61 5.67
N GLY A 447 14.65 -0.57 5.78
CA GLY A 447 15.40 -1.59 6.52
C GLY A 447 15.05 -1.66 8.00
N SER A 448 14.66 -0.54 8.63
CA SER A 448 14.22 -0.52 10.04
C SER A 448 12.83 -1.14 10.22
N GLU A 449 11.91 -0.91 9.28
CA GLU A 449 10.58 -1.51 9.26
C GLU A 449 10.65 -3.01 9.02
N LEU A 450 11.43 -3.44 8.01
CA LEU A 450 11.66 -4.86 7.73
C LEU A 450 12.32 -5.58 8.91
N LYS A 451 13.30 -4.94 9.57
CA LYS A 451 13.91 -5.49 10.80
C LYS A 451 12.88 -5.69 11.90
N LYS A 452 11.99 -4.71 12.11
CA LYS A 452 10.91 -4.81 13.10
C LYS A 452 9.94 -5.93 12.73
N GLN A 453 9.55 -6.03 11.46
CA GLN A 453 8.68 -7.11 10.99
C GLN A 453 9.32 -8.49 11.16
N LEU A 454 10.64 -8.61 10.95
CA LEU A 454 11.38 -9.84 11.20
C LEU A 454 11.42 -10.22 12.69
N ASP A 455 11.49 -9.23 13.59
CA ASP A 455 11.39 -9.46 15.03
C ASP A 455 9.98 -9.87 15.45
N ASP A 456 8.96 -9.23 14.87
CA ASP A 456 7.55 -9.53 15.12
C ASP A 456 7.18 -10.92 14.59
N LEU A 457 7.70 -11.33 13.41
CA LEU A 457 7.52 -12.67 12.85
C LEU A 457 7.99 -13.78 13.81
N MET A 458 9.16 -13.60 14.44
CA MET A 458 9.70 -14.61 15.36
C MET A 458 8.86 -14.75 16.63
N ARG A 459 8.32 -13.64 17.14
CA ARG A 459 7.41 -13.67 18.29
C ARG A 459 6.10 -14.34 17.92
N PHE A 460 5.55 -13.95 16.78
CA PHE A 460 4.32 -14.53 16.26
C PHE A 460 4.46 -16.04 16.03
N GLU A 461 5.53 -16.50 15.40
CA GLU A 461 5.80 -17.93 15.18
C GLU A 461 5.85 -18.72 16.50
N ALA A 462 6.45 -18.14 17.55
CA ALA A 462 6.47 -18.76 18.88
C ALA A 462 5.07 -18.85 19.52
N ASP A 463 4.28 -17.78 19.43
CA ASP A 463 2.89 -17.76 19.93
C ASP A 463 2.01 -18.75 19.17
N LEU A 464 2.24 -18.88 17.86
CA LEU A 464 1.53 -19.76 16.95
C LEU A 464 1.86 -21.24 17.23
N GLN A 465 3.14 -21.58 17.47
CA GLN A 465 3.56 -22.91 17.92
C GLN A 465 3.00 -23.28 19.31
N LYS A 466 2.99 -22.32 20.24
CA LYS A 466 2.43 -22.51 21.58
C LYS A 466 0.95 -22.84 21.51
N SER A 467 0.19 -22.05 20.76
CA SER A 467 -1.24 -22.23 20.63
C SER A 467 -1.61 -23.50 19.83
N ARG A 468 -0.80 -23.90 18.84
CA ARG A 468 -0.94 -25.24 18.21
C ARG A 468 -0.72 -26.39 19.19
N SER A 469 0.24 -26.25 20.12
CA SER A 469 0.49 -27.26 21.16
C SER A 469 -0.67 -27.36 22.16
N GLU A 470 -1.26 -26.22 22.54
CA GLU A 470 -2.45 -26.16 23.40
C GLU A 470 -3.65 -26.82 22.71
N TYR A 471 -3.89 -26.50 21.43
CA TYR A 471 -4.93 -27.14 20.61
C TYR A 471 -4.71 -28.66 20.52
N GLN A 472 -3.50 -29.13 20.19
CA GLN A 472 -3.21 -30.56 20.10
C GLN A 472 -3.47 -31.28 21.43
N SER A 473 -3.13 -30.65 22.56
CA SER A 473 -3.43 -31.22 23.88
C SER A 473 -4.93 -31.38 24.12
N GLU A 474 -5.76 -30.44 23.65
CA GLU A 474 -7.22 -30.55 23.76
C GLU A 474 -7.79 -31.60 22.79
N VAL A 475 -7.23 -31.74 21.59
CA VAL A 475 -7.60 -32.81 20.64
C VAL A 475 -7.28 -34.19 21.21
N ASP A 476 -6.10 -34.37 21.81
CA ASP A 476 -5.72 -35.64 22.43
C ASP A 476 -6.65 -36.00 23.60
N LYS A 477 -7.06 -35.01 24.41
CA LYS A 477 -8.07 -35.21 25.47
C LYS A 477 -9.43 -35.58 24.88
N PHE A 478 -9.83 -34.96 23.77
CA PHE A 478 -11.09 -35.22 23.09
C PHE A 478 -11.14 -36.65 22.53
N GLU A 479 -10.12 -37.08 21.79
CA GLU A 479 -10.07 -38.44 21.24
C GLU A 479 -10.06 -39.49 22.35
N LYS A 480 -9.34 -39.25 23.45
CA LYS A 480 -9.38 -40.14 24.63
C LYS A 480 -10.78 -40.22 25.25
N ALA A 481 -11.47 -39.09 25.43
CA ALA A 481 -12.82 -39.06 25.99
C ALA A 481 -13.85 -39.73 25.06
N LYS A 482 -13.64 -39.63 23.75
CA LYS A 482 -14.43 -40.32 22.73
C LYS A 482 -14.24 -41.84 22.79
N ASP A 483 -13.01 -42.32 22.89
CA ASP A 483 -12.70 -43.75 23.06
C ASP A 483 -13.27 -44.33 24.37
N GLU A 484 -13.34 -43.51 25.41
CA GLU A 484 -13.96 -43.85 26.71
C GLU A 484 -15.50 -43.80 26.68
N GLY A 485 -16.13 -43.43 25.57
CA GLY A 485 -17.59 -43.37 25.42
C GLY A 485 -18.25 -42.23 26.23
N MET A 486 -17.52 -41.15 26.45
CA MET A 486 -17.95 -40.00 27.27
C MET A 486 -18.94 -39.06 26.55
N PHE A 487 -19.28 -39.33 25.29
CA PHE A 487 -20.22 -38.55 24.49
C PHE A 487 -21.31 -39.45 23.91
N ASN A 488 -22.47 -38.87 23.60
CA ASN A 488 -23.42 -39.51 22.69
C ASN A 488 -23.01 -39.24 21.23
N ASP A 489 -23.55 -40.04 20.29
CA ASP A 489 -23.15 -39.97 18.87
C ASP A 489 -23.30 -38.57 18.26
N LYS A 490 -24.35 -37.84 18.63
CA LYS A 490 -24.61 -36.48 18.10
C LYS A 490 -23.62 -35.44 18.62
N ASP A 491 -23.35 -35.47 19.92
CA ASP A 491 -22.41 -34.56 20.58
C ASP A 491 -20.98 -34.82 20.09
N CYS A 492 -20.64 -36.09 19.86
CA CYS A 492 -19.38 -36.50 19.26
C CYS A 492 -19.23 -35.96 17.83
N GLU A 493 -20.26 -36.09 16.98
CA GLU A 493 -20.25 -35.53 15.62
C GLU A 493 -20.06 -34.00 15.61
N ILE A 494 -20.73 -33.28 16.52
CA ILE A 494 -20.62 -31.82 16.63
C ILE A 494 -19.20 -31.40 17.00
N LEU A 495 -18.63 -31.98 18.06
CA LEU A 495 -17.28 -31.65 18.53
C LEU A 495 -16.23 -32.06 17.49
N GLN A 496 -16.36 -33.22 16.87
CA GLN A 496 -15.43 -33.70 15.85
C GLN A 496 -15.42 -32.80 14.61
N LYS A 497 -16.59 -32.28 14.20
CA LYS A 497 -16.67 -31.30 13.12
C LYS A 497 -15.98 -29.98 13.48
N ARG A 498 -16.10 -29.52 14.73
CA ARG A 498 -15.43 -28.29 15.19
C ARG A 498 -13.91 -28.47 15.28
N VAL A 499 -13.43 -29.59 15.82
CA VAL A 499 -12.01 -29.96 15.82
C VAL A 499 -11.45 -29.90 14.40
N LYS A 500 -12.13 -30.54 13.43
CA LYS A 500 -11.69 -30.52 12.03
C LYS A 500 -11.67 -29.10 11.42
N ASN A 501 -12.67 -28.27 11.71
CA ASN A 501 -12.71 -26.90 11.23
C ASN A 501 -11.57 -26.04 11.82
N LEU A 502 -11.27 -26.24 13.11
CA LEU A 502 -10.14 -25.60 13.80
C LEU A 502 -8.80 -26.04 13.20
N GLU A 503 -8.63 -27.32 12.93
CA GLU A 503 -7.44 -27.86 12.26
C GLU A 503 -7.21 -27.20 10.91
N ASN A 504 -8.25 -27.12 10.07
CA ASN A 504 -8.16 -26.43 8.78
C ASN A 504 -7.79 -24.94 8.96
N SER A 505 -8.39 -24.25 9.93
CA SER A 505 -8.11 -22.83 10.19
C SER A 505 -6.66 -22.60 10.63
N TRP A 506 -6.11 -23.53 11.41
CA TRP A 506 -4.71 -23.53 11.80
C TRP A 506 -3.77 -23.72 10.61
N ASP A 507 -4.09 -24.68 9.76
CA ASP A 507 -3.26 -25.01 8.60
C ASP A 507 -3.28 -23.84 7.60
N GLU A 508 -4.43 -23.20 7.38
CA GLU A 508 -4.56 -21.97 6.59
C GLU A 508 -3.70 -20.83 7.17
N LEU A 509 -3.78 -20.57 8.48
CA LEU A 509 -2.98 -19.54 9.15
C LEU A 509 -1.47 -19.84 9.08
N TRP A 510 -1.07 -21.11 9.20
CA TRP A 510 0.33 -21.52 9.09
C TRP A 510 0.88 -21.31 7.68
N GLU A 511 0.13 -21.68 6.65
CA GLU A 511 0.52 -21.43 5.25
C GLU A 511 0.61 -19.93 4.95
N GLU A 512 -0.32 -19.12 5.47
CA GLU A 512 -0.23 -17.66 5.34
C GLU A 512 1.02 -17.11 6.05
N HIS A 513 1.32 -17.61 7.25
CA HIS A 513 2.52 -17.22 7.98
C HIS A 513 3.80 -17.55 7.21
N ILE A 514 3.90 -18.75 6.61
CA ILE A 514 5.04 -19.12 5.75
C ILE A 514 5.16 -18.14 4.57
N ALA A 515 4.05 -17.87 3.88
CA ALA A 515 4.05 -16.95 2.74
C ALA A 515 4.47 -15.53 3.16
N ASN A 516 4.03 -15.04 4.31
CA ASN A 516 4.39 -13.73 4.85
C ASN A 516 5.87 -13.68 5.25
N LYS A 517 6.38 -14.74 5.88
CA LYS A 517 7.79 -14.93 6.23
C LYS A 517 8.68 -14.87 5.01
N ASP A 518 8.34 -15.63 3.96
CA ASP A 518 9.09 -15.65 2.69
C ASP A 518 9.11 -14.28 2.01
N ARG A 519 7.96 -13.58 1.97
CA ARG A 519 7.87 -12.23 1.40
C ARG A 519 8.76 -11.22 2.12
N ILE A 520 8.77 -11.24 3.46
CA ILE A 520 9.58 -10.31 4.27
C ILE A 520 11.07 -10.61 4.12
N ILE A 521 11.47 -11.89 4.11
CA ILE A 521 12.86 -12.30 3.85
C ILE A 521 13.29 -11.83 2.46
N LYS A 522 12.46 -12.08 1.43
CA LYS A 522 12.75 -11.67 0.05
C LYS A 522 12.92 -10.15 -0.07
N ALA A 523 12.02 -9.36 0.52
CA ALA A 523 12.13 -7.90 0.49
C ALA A 523 13.37 -7.39 1.23
N THR A 524 13.77 -8.06 2.33
CA THR A 524 15.01 -7.73 3.04
C THR A 524 16.25 -8.00 2.17
N MET A 525 16.25 -9.11 1.42
CA MET A 525 17.33 -9.42 0.49
C MET A 525 17.37 -8.44 -0.70
N GLU A 526 16.22 -8.16 -1.33
CA GLU A 526 16.13 -7.20 -2.42
C GLU A 526 16.60 -5.80 -2.01
N LEU A 527 16.31 -5.37 -0.78
CA LEU A 527 16.80 -4.10 -0.24
C LEU A 527 18.33 -4.10 -0.07
N ASN A 528 18.91 -5.20 0.41
CA ASN A 528 20.36 -5.36 0.53
C ASN A 528 21.03 -5.35 -0.84
N ASP A 529 20.50 -6.11 -1.81
CA ASP A 529 21.04 -6.20 -3.16
C ASP A 529 20.99 -4.84 -3.86
N LYS A 530 19.86 -4.13 -3.72
CA LYS A 530 19.72 -2.76 -4.22
C LYS A 530 20.74 -1.81 -3.59
N SER A 531 20.93 -1.88 -2.26
CA SER A 531 21.94 -1.06 -1.57
C SER A 531 23.36 -1.36 -2.05
N MET A 532 23.70 -2.64 -2.25
CA MET A 532 25.01 -3.03 -2.80
C MET A 532 25.21 -2.58 -4.24
N GLN A 533 24.16 -2.62 -5.06
CA GLN A 533 24.20 -2.13 -6.44
C GLN A 533 24.40 -0.62 -6.49
N GLU A 534 23.64 0.15 -5.71
CA GLU A 534 23.76 1.60 -5.60
C GLU A 534 25.18 2.01 -5.16
N MET A 535 25.74 1.33 -4.15
CA MET A 535 27.13 1.56 -3.72
C MET A 535 28.15 1.27 -4.83
N ASN A 536 27.96 0.20 -5.61
CA ASN A 536 28.85 -0.10 -6.73
C ASN A 536 28.78 0.96 -7.83
N GLU A 537 27.56 1.42 -8.20
CA GLU A 537 27.37 2.48 -9.19
C GLU A 537 27.98 3.81 -8.73
N ASP A 538 27.90 4.12 -7.44
CA ASP A 538 28.52 5.32 -6.88
C ASP A 538 30.05 5.18 -6.81
N PHE A 539 30.58 3.99 -6.53
CA PHE A 539 32.01 3.72 -6.66
C PHE A 539 32.51 3.84 -8.11
N ASP A 540 31.73 3.43 -9.11
CA ASP A 540 32.06 3.66 -10.53
C ASP A 540 32.15 5.15 -10.87
N LYS A 541 31.21 5.95 -10.35
CA LYS A 541 31.20 7.42 -10.54
C LYS A 541 32.40 8.06 -9.84
N ILE A 542 32.68 7.68 -8.60
CA ILE A 542 33.83 8.18 -7.84
C ILE A 542 35.12 7.82 -8.56
N GLU A 543 35.28 6.57 -9.00
CA GLU A 543 36.45 6.12 -9.76
C GLU A 543 36.66 6.93 -11.06
N THR A 544 35.57 7.22 -11.77
CA THR A 544 35.60 8.08 -12.96
C THR A 544 36.05 9.50 -12.60
N GLN A 545 35.54 10.08 -11.52
CA GLN A 545 35.89 11.43 -11.06
C GLN A 545 37.34 11.53 -10.57
N ILE A 546 37.86 10.49 -9.92
CA ILE A 546 39.27 10.40 -9.49
C ILE A 546 40.18 10.46 -10.72
N ASN A 547 39.82 9.75 -11.79
CA ASN A 547 40.62 9.63 -13.01
C ASN A 547 40.45 10.80 -14.01
N THR A 548 39.51 11.70 -13.76
CA THR A 548 39.22 12.85 -14.63
C THR A 548 39.56 14.17 -13.93
N PRO A 549 40.81 14.63 -14.02
CA PRO A 549 41.21 15.93 -13.47
C PRO A 549 40.53 17.05 -14.25
N GLU A 550 40.01 18.03 -13.51
CA GLU A 550 39.44 19.24 -14.10
C GLU A 550 40.55 20.14 -14.60
N LYS A 551 40.35 20.72 -15.78
CA LYS A 551 41.34 21.60 -16.42
C LYS A 551 40.80 23.02 -16.43
N TYR A 552 41.53 23.92 -15.80
CA TYR A 552 41.26 25.35 -15.82
C TYR A 552 42.35 26.07 -16.62
N ASP A 553 42.03 27.25 -17.14
CA ASP A 553 43.00 28.08 -17.87
C ASP A 553 44.14 28.56 -16.95
N ASP A 554 43.87 28.69 -15.65
CA ASP A 554 44.89 28.93 -14.62
C ASP A 554 45.38 27.60 -14.04
N GLU A 555 46.65 27.28 -14.27
CA GLU A 555 47.32 26.05 -13.79
C GLU A 555 47.29 25.93 -12.27
N ARG A 556 47.43 27.04 -11.53
CA ARG A 556 47.38 27.02 -10.06
C ARG A 556 45.98 26.70 -9.56
N LEU A 557 44.98 27.35 -10.13
CA LEU A 557 43.57 27.09 -9.82
C LEU A 557 43.22 25.64 -10.16
N SER A 558 43.74 25.12 -11.27
CA SER A 558 43.57 23.73 -11.67
C SER A 558 44.14 22.75 -10.65
N LEU A 559 45.30 23.04 -10.06
CA LEU A 559 45.89 22.20 -9.02
C LEU A 559 45.12 22.30 -7.69
N ASP A 560 44.79 23.51 -7.23
CA ASP A 560 44.08 23.75 -5.97
C ASP A 560 42.67 23.10 -5.97
N GLU A 561 41.88 23.27 -7.04
CA GLU A 561 40.54 22.69 -7.15
C GLU A 561 40.59 21.16 -7.24
N ASN A 562 41.54 20.58 -7.97
CA ASN A 562 41.67 19.12 -8.03
C ASN A 562 42.12 18.52 -6.69
N ILE A 563 42.97 19.20 -5.90
CA ILE A 563 43.32 18.76 -4.53
C ILE A 563 42.07 18.76 -3.65
N LEU A 564 41.27 19.82 -3.70
CA LEU A 564 40.03 19.93 -2.94
C LEU A 564 39.02 18.84 -3.36
N LYS A 565 38.91 18.56 -4.66
CA LYS A 565 38.11 17.46 -5.20
C LYS A 565 38.56 16.10 -4.65
N GLN A 566 39.85 15.79 -4.61
CA GLN A 566 40.32 14.52 -4.02
C GLN A 566 39.98 14.40 -2.53
N LYS A 567 40.03 15.49 -1.76
CA LYS A 567 39.59 15.50 -0.35
C LYS A 567 38.10 15.21 -0.21
N ARG A 568 37.25 15.88 -0.99
CA ARG A 568 35.79 15.64 -0.99
C ARG A 568 35.45 14.20 -1.36
N LEU A 569 36.09 13.66 -2.39
CA LEU A 569 35.89 12.25 -2.79
C LEU A 569 36.32 11.26 -1.71
N MET A 570 37.32 11.61 -0.89
CA MET A 570 37.73 10.79 0.26
C MET A 570 36.67 10.79 1.36
N GLU A 571 36.11 11.96 1.68
CA GLU A 571 35.00 12.09 2.62
C GLU A 571 33.75 11.34 2.14
N ASP A 572 33.41 11.45 0.85
CA ASP A 572 32.31 10.69 0.24
C ASP A 572 32.51 9.18 0.41
N LEU A 573 33.74 8.69 0.16
CA LEU A 573 34.07 7.27 0.37
C LEU A 573 33.93 6.84 1.83
N ASP A 574 34.19 7.69 2.82
CA ASP A 574 34.01 7.36 4.24
C ASP A 574 32.53 7.18 4.63
N THR A 575 31.60 7.82 3.91
CA THR A 575 30.16 7.68 4.20
C THR A 575 29.61 6.27 3.98
N TYR A 576 30.29 5.43 3.19
CA TYR A 576 29.85 4.08 2.82
C TYR A 576 30.21 2.99 3.83
N ASP A 577 31.01 3.29 4.87
CA ASP A 577 31.35 2.30 5.91
C ASP A 577 30.09 1.77 6.63
N ALA A 578 29.16 2.66 6.97
CA ALA A 578 27.93 2.29 7.67
C ALA A 578 26.96 1.46 6.80
N PRO A 579 26.64 1.86 5.55
CA PRO A 579 25.82 1.05 4.63
C PRO A 579 26.37 -0.37 4.40
N ILE A 580 27.68 -0.51 4.11
CA ILE A 580 28.29 -1.82 3.88
C ILE A 580 28.16 -2.70 5.13
N HIS A 581 28.40 -2.11 6.31
CA HIS A 581 28.25 -2.82 7.56
C HIS A 581 26.79 -3.24 7.83
N GLN A 582 25.82 -2.37 7.51
CA GLN A 582 24.40 -2.62 7.71
C GLN A 582 23.89 -3.81 6.87
N VAL A 583 24.33 -3.94 5.61
CA VAL A 583 24.00 -5.09 4.76
C VAL A 583 24.50 -6.39 5.41
N ASN A 584 25.74 -6.40 5.87
CA ASN A 584 26.35 -7.58 6.49
C ASN A 584 25.68 -7.94 7.83
N VAL A 585 25.32 -6.95 8.66
CA VAL A 585 24.55 -7.15 9.89
C VAL A 585 23.19 -7.75 9.59
N THR A 586 22.51 -7.28 8.54
CA THR A 586 21.19 -7.76 8.16
C THR A 586 21.25 -9.20 7.65
N ALA A 587 22.22 -9.53 6.79
CA ALA A 587 22.46 -10.90 6.33
C ALA A 587 22.81 -11.85 7.48
N ASN A 588 23.65 -11.43 8.42
CA ASN A 588 24.00 -12.22 9.59
C ASN A 588 22.79 -12.45 10.52
N ASN A 589 21.92 -11.45 10.69
CA ASN A 589 20.68 -11.60 11.45
C ASN A 589 19.74 -12.64 10.82
N LEU A 590 19.64 -12.67 9.49
CA LEU A 590 18.85 -13.68 8.78
C LEU A 590 19.45 -15.09 8.95
N LEU A 591 20.78 -15.22 8.86
CA LEU A 591 21.48 -16.48 9.09
C LEU A 591 21.28 -16.99 10.53
N GLN A 592 21.45 -16.13 11.54
CA GLN A 592 21.29 -16.51 12.95
C GLN A 592 19.87 -16.99 13.29
N ARG A 593 18.87 -16.51 12.54
CA ARG A 593 17.47 -16.92 12.67
C ARG A 593 17.12 -18.13 11.82
N SER A 594 18.09 -18.74 11.14
CA SER A 594 17.87 -19.83 10.18
C SER A 594 16.90 -19.47 9.04
N LEU A 595 16.81 -18.18 8.69
CA LEU A 595 15.96 -17.65 7.62
C LEU A 595 16.73 -17.49 6.30
N MET A 596 18.04 -17.70 6.35
CA MET A 596 18.95 -17.66 5.22
C MET A 596 19.88 -18.86 5.31
N ASP A 597 20.12 -19.51 4.17
CA ASP A 597 21.08 -20.59 4.11
C ASP A 597 22.52 -20.06 4.13
N LYS A 598 23.44 -20.92 4.57
CA LYS A 598 24.84 -20.55 4.73
C LYS A 598 25.49 -20.13 3.40
N GLN A 599 25.09 -20.72 2.27
CA GLN A 599 25.68 -20.42 0.97
C GLN A 599 25.30 -19.00 0.51
N THR A 600 24.03 -18.62 0.69
CA THR A 600 23.54 -17.27 0.38
C THR A 600 24.21 -16.22 1.26
N PHE A 601 24.36 -16.49 2.57
CA PHE A 601 25.12 -15.62 3.46
C PHE A 601 26.57 -15.45 3.01
N GLU A 602 27.25 -16.53 2.66
CA GLU A 602 28.64 -16.48 2.18
C GLU A 602 28.77 -15.65 0.89
N ASN A 603 27.76 -15.64 0.02
CA ASN A 603 27.76 -14.81 -1.19
C ASN A 603 27.65 -13.32 -0.84
N VAL A 604 26.66 -12.93 0.00
CA VAL A 604 26.51 -11.54 0.46
C VAL A 604 27.77 -11.08 1.22
N HIS A 605 28.36 -11.95 2.02
CA HIS A 605 29.58 -11.64 2.75
C HIS A 605 30.80 -11.44 1.83
N LYS A 606 30.91 -12.23 0.75
CA LYS A 606 31.95 -12.04 -0.27
C LYS A 606 31.75 -10.73 -1.04
N GLU A 607 30.53 -10.39 -1.41
CA GLU A 607 30.20 -9.16 -2.15
C GLU A 607 30.46 -7.91 -1.30
N THR A 608 29.98 -7.89 -0.05
CA THR A 608 30.31 -6.81 0.90
C THR A 608 31.81 -6.72 1.17
N GLY A 609 32.53 -7.85 1.24
CA GLY A 609 33.99 -7.88 1.29
C GLY A 609 34.65 -7.25 0.06
N ALA A 610 34.15 -7.54 -1.14
CA ALA A 610 34.64 -6.95 -2.38
C ALA A 610 34.39 -5.43 -2.42
N LEU A 611 33.24 -4.97 -1.93
CA LEU A 611 32.92 -3.54 -1.79
C LEU A 611 33.90 -2.83 -0.84
N MET A 612 34.19 -3.39 0.34
CA MET A 612 35.17 -2.82 1.27
C MET A 612 36.58 -2.75 0.66
N GLU A 613 37.02 -3.80 -0.01
CA GLU A 613 38.32 -3.79 -0.69
C GLU A 613 38.36 -2.76 -1.83
N ARG A 614 37.27 -2.61 -2.59
CA ARG A 614 37.15 -1.59 -3.63
C ARG A 614 37.20 -0.17 -3.05
N GLN A 615 36.43 0.09 -2.01
CA GLN A 615 36.42 1.36 -1.27
C GLN A 615 37.83 1.70 -0.77
N LYS A 616 38.55 0.74 -0.17
CA LYS A 616 39.93 0.91 0.30
C LYS A 616 40.90 1.23 -0.83
N ARG A 617 40.77 0.57 -1.98
CA ARG A 617 41.57 0.91 -3.18
C ARG A 617 41.29 2.33 -3.66
N LEU A 618 40.03 2.73 -3.79
CA LEU A 618 39.67 4.09 -4.20
C LEU A 618 40.20 5.15 -3.22
N LYS A 619 40.09 4.91 -1.90
CA LYS A 619 40.68 5.79 -0.87
C LYS A 619 42.20 5.93 -1.05
N THR A 620 42.88 4.84 -1.43
CA THR A 620 44.33 4.83 -1.68
C THR A 620 44.68 5.65 -2.91
N ILE A 621 43.96 5.48 -4.03
CA ILE A 621 44.16 6.25 -5.27
C ILE A 621 43.86 7.74 -5.04
N CYS A 622 42.78 8.09 -4.32
CA CYS A 622 42.49 9.48 -3.95
C CYS A 622 43.67 10.13 -3.21
N ARG A 623 44.24 9.40 -2.25
CA ARG A 623 45.38 9.89 -1.45
C ARG A 623 46.62 10.07 -2.32
N GLU A 624 46.98 9.08 -3.11
CA GLU A 624 48.13 9.14 -4.01
C GLU A 624 48.01 10.27 -5.03
N ASN A 625 46.82 10.46 -5.62
CA ASN A 625 46.54 11.56 -6.54
C ASN A 625 46.59 12.92 -5.83
N GLY A 626 46.01 13.04 -4.63
CA GLY A 626 46.09 14.24 -3.80
C GLY A 626 47.52 14.61 -3.43
N ASP A 627 48.35 13.64 -3.04
CA ASP A 627 49.77 13.82 -2.71
C ASP A 627 50.59 14.20 -3.94
N ARG A 628 50.28 13.63 -5.12
CA ARG A 628 50.90 14.02 -6.38
C ARG A 628 50.57 15.47 -6.74
N LEU A 629 49.29 15.85 -6.74
CA LEU A 629 48.86 17.21 -7.06
C LEU A 629 49.42 18.24 -6.07
N SER A 630 49.49 17.88 -4.78
CA SER A 630 50.09 18.74 -3.75
C SER A 630 51.59 18.99 -4.01
N ARG A 631 52.33 17.98 -4.46
CA ARG A 631 53.72 18.14 -4.89
C ARG A 631 53.86 19.03 -6.13
N GLU A 632 53.01 18.80 -7.14
CA GLU A 632 52.98 19.63 -8.37
C GLU A 632 52.69 21.11 -8.04
N LEU A 633 51.80 21.38 -7.09
CA LEU A 633 51.51 22.74 -6.61
C LEU A 633 52.72 23.40 -5.94
N VAL A 634 53.47 22.66 -5.12
CA VAL A 634 54.71 23.14 -4.51
C VAL A 634 55.75 23.46 -5.58
N GLU A 635 55.94 22.58 -6.56
CA GLU A 635 56.87 22.79 -7.69
C GLU A 635 56.45 23.97 -8.58
N PHE A 636 55.15 24.17 -8.81
CA PHE A 636 54.63 25.34 -9.53
C PHE A 636 54.96 26.65 -8.80
N ASN A 637 54.76 26.68 -7.47
CA ASN A 637 55.08 27.86 -6.67
C ASN A 637 56.59 28.16 -6.68
N GLN A 638 57.45 27.13 -6.63
CA GLN A 638 58.91 27.27 -6.73
C GLN A 638 59.37 27.84 -8.09
N ARG A 639 58.80 27.35 -9.19
CA ARG A 639 59.10 27.85 -10.56
C ARG A 639 58.75 29.33 -10.74
N ARG A 640 57.69 29.82 -10.07
CA ARG A 640 57.35 31.25 -10.09
C ARG A 640 58.28 32.11 -9.23
N THR A 641 58.84 31.57 -8.16
CA THR A 641 59.85 32.26 -7.34
C THR A 641 61.24 32.29 -7.97
N GLU A 642 61.55 31.37 -8.91
CA GLU A 642 62.86 31.25 -9.57
C GLU A 642 62.96 31.92 -10.96
N SER A 643 62.13 32.92 -11.28
CA SER A 643 62.33 33.77 -12.48
C SER A 643 62.99 35.10 -12.13
N PRO A 644 64.34 35.19 -12.15
CA PRO A 644 65.06 36.46 -12.12
C PRO A 644 65.38 36.93 -13.56
N ARG A 645 65.08 38.19 -13.88
CA ARG A 645 65.80 38.93 -14.91
C ARG A 645 66.63 40.01 -14.21
N ASP A 646 67.90 39.69 -13.96
CA ASP A 646 68.94 40.69 -13.80
C ASP A 646 69.17 41.33 -15.18
N VAL A 647 68.80 42.60 -15.31
CA VAL A 647 69.28 43.46 -16.40
C VAL A 647 70.55 44.12 -15.90
N GLU A 648 71.66 43.91 -16.61
CA GLU A 648 72.92 44.62 -16.42
C GLU A 648 72.69 46.14 -16.49
N GLU A 649 72.73 46.84 -15.37
CA GLU A 649 72.97 48.29 -15.38
C GLU A 649 74.48 48.55 -15.34
N GLN A 650 74.97 49.02 -16.49
CA GLN A 650 76.27 49.64 -16.61
C GLN A 650 76.39 50.82 -15.63
N THR A 651 77.50 50.83 -14.91
CA THR A 651 77.91 51.83 -13.94
C THR A 651 78.06 53.20 -14.62
N ILE A 652 77.22 54.17 -14.25
CA ILE A 652 77.59 55.59 -14.33
C ILE A 652 78.02 55.99 -12.92
N GLN A 653 79.30 56.32 -12.76
CA GLN A 653 79.84 56.91 -11.56
C GLN A 653 79.18 58.27 -11.30
N ILE A 654 78.42 58.37 -10.21
CA ILE A 654 78.23 59.61 -9.48
C ILE A 654 78.86 59.38 -8.12
N SER A 655 80.00 60.03 -7.93
CA SER A 655 80.79 60.08 -6.69
C SER A 655 79.94 60.68 -5.57
N ASP A 656 79.69 59.84 -4.57
CA ASP A 656 79.67 60.08 -3.13
C ASP A 656 79.43 61.52 -2.69
N ASP A 657 78.17 61.80 -2.33
CA ASP A 657 77.79 62.58 -1.13
C ASP A 657 76.27 62.41 -0.86
N TYR A 658 75.83 61.14 -0.90
CA TYR A 658 74.47 60.68 -0.60
C TYR A 658 74.39 60.04 0.80
N GLU A 659 75.00 60.68 1.81
CA GLU A 659 74.56 60.50 3.20
C GLU A 659 73.37 61.43 3.55
N MET A 660 72.85 62.16 2.54
CA MET A 660 71.64 62.98 2.60
C MET A 660 70.38 62.15 2.34
N LEU A 661 69.38 62.32 3.22
CA LEU A 661 67.96 61.90 3.18
C LEU A 661 67.53 60.74 4.09
N ALA A 662 68.41 60.17 4.91
CA ALA A 662 67.99 59.33 6.06
C ALA A 662 67.30 60.13 7.20
N GLN A 663 66.97 61.41 6.99
CA GLN A 663 66.39 62.32 7.98
C GLN A 663 65.16 63.09 7.49
N SER A 664 64.52 62.68 6.37
CA SER A 664 63.28 63.35 5.91
C SER A 664 62.13 62.42 5.54
N LEU A 665 62.15 61.14 5.97
CA LEU A 665 61.00 60.24 5.81
C LEU A 665 60.44 59.72 7.15
N ASP A 666 60.99 60.16 8.28
CA ASP A 666 60.54 59.82 9.64
C ASP A 666 59.38 60.71 10.14
N ASP A 667 58.99 61.77 9.42
CA ASP A 667 57.92 62.69 9.84
C ASP A 667 56.56 62.44 9.16
N PHE A 668 56.37 61.31 8.46
CA PHE A 668 55.04 60.86 8.01
C PHE A 668 54.50 59.66 8.79
N ILE A 669 55.21 59.22 9.85
CA ILE A 669 54.70 58.29 10.86
C ILE A 669 54.14 59.11 12.03
N THR A 670 52.91 59.56 11.91
CA THR A 670 52.00 59.70 13.06
C THR A 670 50.58 59.54 12.54
N ASP A 671 50.16 58.30 12.33
CA ASP A 671 48.83 57.81 12.70
C ASP A 671 48.73 56.28 12.43
N ASP A 672 48.12 55.59 13.38
CA ASP A 672 47.62 54.19 13.37
C ASP A 672 48.59 53.01 13.55
N ILE A 673 48.81 52.69 14.83
CA ILE A 673 49.16 51.38 15.44
C ILE A 673 48.08 51.20 16.54
N SER A 674 47.41 50.08 16.83
CA SER A 674 47.62 48.64 16.68
C SER A 674 46.32 47.89 17.01
N ASP A 675 46.36 46.58 16.75
CA ASP A 675 45.86 45.50 17.63
C ASP A 675 44.46 44.96 17.30
N GLU A 676 44.42 43.78 16.68
CA GLU A 676 43.58 42.67 17.15
C GLU A 676 44.01 41.36 16.48
N GLY A 677 44.64 40.50 17.29
CA GLY A 677 45.03 39.14 16.94
C GLY A 677 43.99 38.07 17.29
N PHE A 678 44.09 36.94 16.58
CA PHE A 678 43.81 35.54 16.98
C PHE A 678 42.69 35.23 17.99
N ALA A 679 41.70 34.41 17.58
CA ALA A 679 41.67 32.96 17.86
C ALA A 679 40.28 32.31 17.62
N GLU A 680 40.33 31.13 16.98
CA GLU A 680 39.64 29.86 17.28
C GLU A 680 38.09 29.71 17.30
N LEU A 681 37.64 28.75 16.47
CA LEU A 681 36.77 27.58 16.76
C LEU A 681 35.55 27.77 17.69
N ASP A 682 34.33 27.41 17.25
CA ASP A 682 33.80 26.03 17.28
C ASP A 682 32.28 25.94 17.03
N SER A 683 31.88 24.86 16.36
CA SER A 683 30.68 24.02 16.56
C SER A 683 29.24 24.59 16.65
N SER A 684 28.44 24.20 15.66
CA SER A 684 27.14 23.49 15.74
C SER A 684 26.22 23.68 16.97
N LYS A 685 24.97 24.13 16.75
CA LYS A 685 23.78 23.50 17.37
C LYS A 685 22.45 23.95 16.76
N SER A 686 21.74 22.95 16.21
CA SER A 686 20.30 22.68 16.36
C SER A 686 19.29 23.82 16.25
N PHE A 687 18.45 23.77 15.22
CA PHE A 687 17.07 24.29 15.31
C PHE A 687 16.07 23.25 14.79
N PHE A 688 15.64 22.37 15.71
CA PHE A 688 14.28 21.84 15.70
C PHE A 688 13.44 22.79 16.57
N ARG A 689 12.33 23.33 16.04
CA ARG A 689 11.00 23.21 16.68
C ARG A 689 9.90 24.02 15.97
N ASN A 690 8.79 23.32 15.80
CA ASN A 690 7.40 23.74 16.00
C ASN A 690 6.78 24.72 14.99
N GLU A 691 6.03 24.17 14.04
CA GLU A 691 4.77 24.76 13.61
C GLU A 691 3.64 23.77 13.92
N ASP A 692 2.84 24.13 14.91
CA ASP A 692 1.49 23.64 15.14
C ASP A 692 0.60 24.87 15.38
N GLU A 693 -0.60 24.82 14.79
CA GLU A 693 -1.79 25.66 15.00
C GLU A 693 -1.86 27.09 14.41
N ARG A 694 -2.57 27.22 13.27
CA ARG A 694 -3.95 27.79 13.17
C ARG A 694 -4.37 28.00 11.70
N PHE A 695 -5.20 27.10 11.15
CA PHE A 695 -6.58 27.35 10.67
C PHE A 695 -7.19 26.10 10.04
#